data_AF-A0A660QSU7-F1
#
_entry.id   AF-A0A660QSU7-F1
#
_cell.length_a   1.000
_cell.length_b   1.000
_cell.length_c   1.000
_cell.angle_alpha   90.00
_cell.angle_beta   90.00
_cell.angle_gamma   90.00
#
_symmetry.space_group_name_H-M   'P 1'
#
loop_
_entity.id
_entity.type
_entity.pdbx_description
1 polymer ?
#
loop_
_entity_poly.entity_id
_entity_poly.type
_entity_poly.pdbx_seq_one_letter_code
_entity_poly.pdbx_strand_id
1 'polypeptide(L)'
;MGVQGKTVAIRFGGNSTVNRYAAEELQRYLSRVSDDQFILRDSTLSVWVPEHLTQDFPECLARAQKAVKARAANPDYKAPETDRAAKARFEKEKSLPAFVLGTVANYPAYAPQFAPLLKGLREGSDGYAIAASSDGSKLFITSHTERGVLYGVYHYLQNVCGMGFFEDGEYVPQEIDGSLLPPFEKNPITLFEEPKRDYRGQWLWSRYYGSDKGHPANWGYDEWVSHLRWMAQNRFSSAMLHASGYTRLWGDVFKRAFPEVAPFDNEVFDDVDDFWGAHWSPRAGWGRSPEETTRLMKKVLAFGREKLGMRFEYTFLLGDFEDTLLKAYPEGRWVDWSNVPHHTYFGAAGRTATLSFTDPKCKEYSQRLWKEFFNTFGTDSRYWITYREESMPDSDDPFDPDQGKSLADAVNTQRDWLLEIDPDAEFYHWDWHDMKVWLTKDIREQVLTKGADTVPLEKLEASTQKYSKSICDETTFVSIISPGSVPVELPELTHHYAPHPWIIGSLLGYAMQDLGFGGISIPIDRFFASWKRLVAEDEKFGSRLHGIFHWNEIVQVSPLLDYAVANFAWTDKLPENIYDADAPDEVLDWYFEHRFGPADAQAMRDVSAVSCSTFKRGVPTMRIPTWYTRPGISKGKKAQRAALVSALRKMVSIKDRQGTSTAYRGEVVDFGRIALHGIARFDMQEAIGIAANASGSAQDKEAFEIYAQRSTDALVALAELLA
;
A
#
# COMPACT_ATOMS: atom_id res chain seq x y z
N MET A 1 19.28 -38.64 -17.87
CA MET A 1 20.53 -37.90 -17.58
C MET A 1 20.11 -36.49 -17.27
N GLY A 2 20.14 -36.05 -16.01
CA GLY A 2 19.78 -34.68 -15.68
C GLY A 2 20.81 -33.73 -16.28
N VAL A 3 20.37 -32.77 -17.09
CA VAL A 3 21.23 -31.71 -17.59
C VAL A 3 21.62 -30.87 -16.36
N GLN A 4 22.87 -30.95 -15.94
CA GLN A 4 23.36 -30.13 -14.84
C GLN A 4 23.38 -28.68 -15.31
N GLY A 5 22.59 -27.80 -14.66
CA GLY A 5 22.54 -26.37 -14.98
C GLY A 5 23.90 -25.69 -14.90
N LYS A 6 24.05 -24.57 -15.61
CA LYS A 6 25.27 -23.76 -15.63
C LYS A 6 25.43 -23.01 -14.31
N THR A 7 26.65 -22.60 -13.98
CA THR A 7 26.89 -21.68 -12.86
C THR A 7 26.85 -20.24 -13.36
N VAL A 8 25.95 -19.43 -12.82
CA VAL A 8 25.77 -18.01 -13.14
C VAL A 8 26.15 -17.16 -11.93
N ALA A 9 26.96 -16.13 -12.13
CA ALA A 9 27.31 -15.20 -11.06
C ALA A 9 26.31 -14.04 -10.98
N ILE A 10 25.97 -13.58 -9.78
CA ILE A 10 25.28 -12.30 -9.55
C ILE A 10 26.28 -11.40 -8.85
N ARG A 11 26.79 -10.41 -9.58
CA ARG A 11 27.81 -9.47 -9.13
C ARG A 11 27.16 -8.19 -8.68
N PHE A 12 27.56 -7.68 -7.53
CA PHE A 12 27.12 -6.39 -7.04
C PHE A 12 28.28 -5.61 -6.39
N GLY A 13 28.14 -4.29 -6.33
CA GLY A 13 29.19 -3.38 -5.88
C GLY A 13 29.13 -3.03 -4.40
N GLY A 14 30.28 -3.16 -3.73
CA GLY A 14 30.62 -2.49 -2.47
C GLY A 14 29.80 -2.86 -1.23
N ASN A 15 29.81 -1.95 -0.25
CA ASN A 15 29.12 -2.07 1.03
C ASN A 15 27.61 -1.73 0.97
N SER A 16 27.03 -1.58 -0.24
CA SER A 16 25.61 -1.25 -0.39
C SER A 16 24.73 -2.41 0.07
N THR A 17 23.92 -2.17 1.09
CA THR A 17 22.95 -3.14 1.61
C THR A 17 21.77 -3.33 0.66
N VAL A 18 21.38 -2.30 -0.10
CA VAL A 18 20.27 -2.35 -1.08
C VAL A 18 20.67 -3.15 -2.32
N ASN A 19 21.83 -2.90 -2.92
CA ASN A 19 22.29 -3.68 -4.08
C ASN A 19 22.48 -5.16 -3.73
N ARG A 20 22.97 -5.43 -2.52
CA ARG A 20 23.10 -6.79 -2.02
C ARG A 20 21.74 -7.46 -1.89
N TYR A 21 20.75 -6.76 -1.33
CA TYR A 21 19.39 -7.28 -1.24
C TYR A 21 18.78 -7.50 -2.63
N ALA A 22 19.02 -6.60 -3.60
CA ALA A 22 18.61 -6.78 -4.99
C ALA A 22 19.23 -8.04 -5.62
N ALA A 23 20.51 -8.31 -5.33
CA ALA A 23 21.17 -9.54 -5.78
C ALA A 23 20.57 -10.80 -5.13
N GLU A 24 20.23 -10.73 -3.85
CA GLU A 24 19.57 -11.81 -3.11
C GLU A 24 18.17 -12.10 -3.64
N GLU A 25 17.38 -11.07 -3.97
CA GLU A 25 16.06 -11.24 -4.58
C GLU A 25 16.15 -11.84 -5.97
N LEU A 26 17.07 -11.35 -6.81
CA LEU A 26 17.32 -11.94 -8.13
C LEU A 26 17.69 -13.43 -8.02
N GLN A 27 18.60 -13.77 -7.09
CA GLN A 27 18.95 -15.17 -6.81
C GLN A 27 17.73 -15.97 -6.37
N ARG A 28 16.97 -15.45 -5.40
CA ARG A 28 15.82 -16.12 -4.80
C ARG A 28 14.81 -16.54 -5.86
N TYR A 29 14.48 -15.64 -6.79
CA TYR A 29 13.49 -15.93 -7.81
C TYR A 29 14.02 -16.77 -8.96
N LEU A 30 15.21 -16.47 -9.49
CA LEU A 30 15.78 -17.26 -10.59
C LEU A 30 16.06 -18.71 -10.18
N SER A 31 16.45 -18.95 -8.93
CA SER A 31 16.68 -20.31 -8.41
C SER A 31 15.39 -21.14 -8.25
N ARG A 32 14.20 -20.52 -8.37
CA ARG A 32 12.91 -21.22 -8.33
C ARG A 32 12.46 -21.71 -9.71
N VAL A 33 13.02 -21.12 -10.78
CA VAL A 33 12.54 -21.28 -12.16
C VAL A 33 13.61 -21.78 -13.14
N SER A 34 14.81 -22.07 -12.63
CA SER A 34 15.94 -22.56 -13.41
C SER A 34 16.76 -23.56 -12.59
N ASP A 35 17.30 -24.56 -13.29
CA ASP A 35 18.26 -25.53 -12.75
C ASP A 35 19.69 -24.95 -12.64
N ASP A 36 19.91 -23.72 -13.12
CA ASP A 36 21.20 -23.03 -13.02
C ASP A 36 21.56 -22.73 -11.56
N GLN A 37 22.85 -22.79 -11.26
CA GLN A 37 23.39 -22.44 -9.96
C GLN A 37 23.76 -20.96 -9.91
N PHE A 38 22.97 -20.16 -9.21
CA PHE A 38 23.23 -18.74 -8.99
C PHE A 38 24.14 -18.53 -7.78
N ILE A 39 25.29 -17.88 -7.97
CA ILE A 39 26.24 -17.55 -6.90
C ILE A 39 26.34 -16.04 -6.70
N LEU A 40 26.11 -15.58 -5.47
CA LEU A 40 26.31 -14.18 -5.11
C LEU A 40 27.80 -13.85 -5.01
N ARG A 41 28.21 -12.73 -5.61
CA ARG A 41 29.60 -12.25 -5.60
C ARG A 41 29.64 -10.76 -5.37
N ASP A 42 30.12 -10.38 -4.20
CA ASP A 42 30.55 -9.02 -3.96
C ASP A 42 31.96 -8.81 -4.57
N SER A 43 32.14 -7.68 -5.23
CA SER A 43 33.44 -7.14 -5.64
C SER A 43 34.46 -7.00 -4.51
N THR A 44 34.03 -6.87 -3.25
CA THR A 44 34.89 -6.57 -2.09
C THR A 44 34.98 -7.66 -1.02
N LEU A 45 34.10 -8.68 -1.02
CA LEU A 45 34.07 -9.71 0.03
C LEU A 45 34.37 -11.12 -0.50
N SER A 46 35.14 -11.88 0.28
CA SER A 46 35.29 -13.34 0.12
C SER A 46 33.93 -14.03 0.31
N VAL A 47 33.51 -14.82 -0.69
CA VAL A 47 32.31 -15.69 -0.77
C VAL A 47 31.46 -15.76 0.51
N TRP A 48 30.26 -15.17 0.45
CA TRP A 48 29.27 -15.19 1.54
C TRP A 48 28.08 -16.12 1.22
N VAL A 49 27.43 -16.65 2.26
CA VAL A 49 26.24 -17.52 2.18
C VAL A 49 25.02 -16.74 2.68
N PRO A 50 23.92 -16.66 1.89
CA PRO A 50 22.75 -15.86 2.23
C PRO A 50 22.04 -16.12 3.56
N GLU A 51 21.58 -15.04 4.22
CA GLU A 51 20.73 -15.07 5.43
C GLU A 51 19.34 -15.68 5.15
N HIS A 52 18.78 -15.55 3.94
CA HIS A 52 17.48 -16.16 3.60
C HIS A 52 17.52 -17.70 3.58
N LEU A 53 18.70 -18.33 3.57
CA LEU A 53 18.85 -19.77 3.82
C LEU A 53 18.63 -20.15 5.31
N THR A 54 18.32 -19.17 6.16
CA THR A 54 18.02 -19.35 7.59
C THR A 54 16.59 -18.94 7.98
N GLN A 55 15.73 -18.55 7.03
CA GLN A 55 14.30 -18.32 7.28
C GLN A 55 13.45 -19.57 7.02
N ASP A 56 12.27 -19.63 7.65
CA ASP A 56 11.38 -20.80 7.83
C ASP A 56 10.74 -21.35 6.54
N PHE A 57 11.56 -21.85 5.63
CA PHE A 57 11.13 -22.84 4.64
C PHE A 57 11.67 -24.22 5.07
N PRO A 58 10.82 -25.15 5.55
CA PRO A 58 11.25 -26.45 6.11
C PRO A 58 12.18 -27.24 5.18
N GLU A 59 11.98 -27.14 3.87
CA GLU A 59 12.79 -27.82 2.86
C GLU A 59 14.18 -27.20 2.68
N CYS A 60 14.29 -25.87 2.77
CA CYS A 60 15.55 -25.14 2.72
C CYS A 60 16.38 -25.37 4.00
N LEU A 61 15.72 -25.32 5.17
CA LEU A 61 16.35 -25.59 6.46
C LEU A 61 16.86 -27.04 6.53
N ALA A 62 16.07 -28.02 6.08
CA ALA A 62 16.49 -29.42 6.04
C ALA A 62 17.69 -29.62 5.08
N ARG A 63 17.70 -28.96 3.92
CA ARG A 63 18.85 -29.01 2.98
C ARG A 63 20.09 -28.32 3.54
N ALA A 64 19.94 -27.16 4.18
CA ALA A 64 21.03 -26.42 4.80
C ALA A 64 21.62 -27.19 6.00
N GLN A 65 20.77 -27.70 6.89
CA GLN A 65 21.19 -28.54 8.02
C GLN A 65 21.84 -29.85 7.56
N LYS A 66 21.34 -30.46 6.48
CA LYS A 66 21.97 -31.63 5.84
C LYS A 66 23.34 -31.28 5.27
N ALA A 67 23.50 -30.11 4.66
CA ALA A 67 24.79 -29.64 4.17
C ALA A 67 25.79 -29.34 5.30
N VAL A 68 25.33 -28.74 6.41
CA VAL A 68 26.16 -28.49 7.61
C VAL A 68 26.58 -29.80 8.28
N LYS A 69 25.64 -30.74 8.48
CA LYS A 69 25.96 -32.08 9.02
C LYS A 69 26.89 -32.87 8.09
N ALA A 70 26.68 -32.81 6.79
CA ALA A 70 27.55 -33.46 5.80
C ALA A 70 28.97 -32.88 5.79
N ARG A 71 29.12 -31.56 6.01
CA ARG A 71 30.44 -30.91 6.16
C ARG A 71 31.13 -31.30 7.47
N ALA A 72 30.39 -31.38 8.58
CA ALA A 72 30.93 -31.78 9.87
C ALA A 72 31.32 -33.27 9.94
N ALA A 73 30.64 -34.13 9.16
CA ALA A 73 30.89 -35.57 9.10
C ALA A 73 31.99 -35.97 8.10
N ASN A 74 32.54 -35.03 7.32
CA ASN A 74 33.59 -35.31 6.35
C ASN A 74 34.99 -35.07 6.97
N PRO A 75 35.75 -36.12 7.33
CA PRO A 75 37.08 -35.98 7.92
C PRO A 75 38.12 -35.36 6.97
N ASP A 76 37.82 -35.28 5.67
CA ASP A 76 38.67 -34.63 4.66
C ASP A 76 38.33 -33.14 4.45
N TYR A 77 37.31 -32.61 5.14
CA TYR A 77 36.98 -31.18 5.08
C TYR A 77 38.02 -30.35 5.83
N LYS A 78 38.95 -29.75 5.09
CA LYS A 78 39.83 -28.68 5.60
C LYS A 78 39.15 -27.33 5.37
N ALA A 79 39.11 -26.48 6.40
CA ALA A 79 38.79 -25.06 6.20
C ALA A 79 39.71 -24.50 5.09
N PRO A 80 39.22 -23.66 4.15
CA PRO A 80 40.01 -23.24 3.01
C PRO A 80 41.34 -22.64 3.46
N GLU A 81 42.45 -23.22 3.01
CA GLU A 81 43.75 -22.56 3.08
C GLU A 81 43.62 -21.18 2.42
N THR A 82 43.98 -20.17 3.18
CA THR A 82 43.63 -18.78 2.95
C THR A 82 44.23 -18.24 1.64
N ASP A 83 43.41 -17.45 0.97
CA ASP A 83 43.73 -16.50 -0.10
C ASP A 83 44.09 -17.07 -1.49
N ARG A 84 44.99 -18.04 -1.66
CA ARG A 84 45.43 -18.44 -3.03
C ARG A 84 44.40 -19.26 -3.80
N ALA A 85 43.76 -20.22 -3.14
CA ALA A 85 42.69 -21.03 -3.73
C ALA A 85 41.39 -20.23 -3.89
N ALA A 86 41.09 -19.35 -2.93
CA ALA A 86 39.97 -18.40 -3.03
C ALA A 86 40.17 -17.42 -4.18
N LYS A 87 41.39 -16.89 -4.38
CA LYS A 87 41.75 -16.03 -5.51
C LYS A 87 41.71 -16.78 -6.84
N ALA A 88 42.26 -17.99 -6.93
CA ALA A 88 42.19 -18.79 -8.15
C ALA A 88 40.74 -19.15 -8.52
N ARG A 89 39.90 -19.45 -7.52
CA ARG A 89 38.46 -19.64 -7.67
C ARG A 89 37.76 -18.36 -8.12
N PHE A 90 38.09 -17.22 -7.52
CA PHE A 90 37.54 -15.91 -7.88
C PHE A 90 37.90 -15.52 -9.33
N GLU A 91 39.16 -15.72 -9.74
CA GLU A 91 39.57 -15.48 -11.14
C GLU A 91 38.85 -16.40 -12.12
N LYS A 92 38.62 -17.67 -11.76
CA LYS A 92 37.78 -18.59 -12.55
C LYS A 92 36.31 -18.15 -12.60
N GLU A 93 35.80 -17.56 -11.52
CA GLU A 93 34.42 -17.07 -11.44
C GLU A 93 34.21 -15.74 -12.18
N LYS A 94 35.27 -14.95 -12.42
CA LYS A 94 35.22 -13.75 -13.28
C LYS A 94 34.84 -14.04 -14.73
N SER A 95 35.17 -15.22 -15.24
CA SER A 95 34.79 -15.65 -16.59
C SER A 95 33.39 -16.26 -16.67
N LEU A 96 32.68 -16.43 -15.55
CA LEU A 96 31.30 -16.93 -15.60
C LEU A 96 30.36 -15.92 -16.25
N PRO A 97 29.33 -16.41 -16.96
CA PRO A 97 28.17 -15.59 -17.29
C PRO A 97 27.58 -14.95 -16.04
N ALA A 98 27.16 -13.69 -16.12
CA ALA A 98 26.79 -12.96 -14.91
C ALA A 98 25.70 -11.91 -15.06
N PHE A 99 24.93 -11.71 -13.99
CA PHE A 99 24.25 -10.44 -13.73
C PHE A 99 25.24 -9.49 -13.04
N VAL A 100 25.18 -8.21 -13.36
CA VAL A 100 26.04 -7.18 -12.78
C VAL A 100 25.15 -5.99 -12.37
N LEU A 101 25.00 -5.81 -11.07
CA LEU A 101 24.08 -4.86 -10.45
C LEU A 101 24.87 -3.74 -9.76
N GLY A 102 24.45 -2.49 -9.90
CA GLY A 102 24.99 -1.39 -9.11
C GLY A 102 24.85 -0.02 -9.77
N THR A 103 25.39 0.98 -9.11
CA THR A 103 25.50 2.37 -9.59
C THR A 103 26.96 2.68 -9.93
N VAL A 104 27.18 3.79 -10.63
CA VAL A 104 28.54 4.30 -10.90
C VAL A 104 29.33 4.54 -9.60
N ALA A 105 28.65 5.01 -8.55
CA ALA A 105 29.27 5.36 -7.27
C ALA A 105 29.66 4.11 -6.44
N ASN A 106 28.79 3.11 -6.37
CA ASN A 106 29.04 1.93 -5.52
C ASN A 106 29.74 0.78 -6.25
N TYR A 107 29.89 0.83 -7.58
CA TYR A 107 30.64 -0.16 -8.34
C TYR A 107 31.65 0.45 -9.34
N PRO A 108 32.72 1.12 -8.86
CA PRO A 108 33.68 1.82 -9.73
C PRO A 108 34.32 0.97 -10.83
N ALA A 109 34.48 -0.34 -10.60
CA ALA A 109 35.05 -1.26 -11.59
C ALA A 109 34.17 -1.43 -12.85
N TYR A 110 32.85 -1.21 -12.74
CA TYR A 110 31.91 -1.25 -13.86
C TYR A 110 31.35 0.14 -14.24
N ALA A 111 31.85 1.21 -13.60
CA ALA A 111 31.46 2.59 -13.93
C ALA A 111 31.58 2.93 -15.43
N PRO A 112 32.63 2.50 -16.18
CA PRO A 112 32.71 2.75 -17.62
C PRO A 112 31.59 2.11 -18.45
N GLN A 113 31.00 1.01 -17.97
CA GLN A 113 29.88 0.31 -18.60
C GLN A 113 28.54 0.91 -18.17
N PHE A 114 28.42 1.35 -16.91
CA PHE A 114 27.20 1.95 -16.39
C PHE A 114 26.99 3.39 -16.89
N ALA A 115 28.02 4.23 -16.87
CA ALA A 115 27.89 5.66 -17.18
C ALA A 115 27.26 5.94 -18.57
N PRO A 116 27.58 5.20 -19.66
CA PRO A 116 26.90 5.37 -20.93
C PRO A 116 25.40 5.04 -20.89
N LEU A 117 24.99 4.05 -20.10
CA LEU A 117 23.58 3.64 -19.96
C LEU A 117 22.77 4.70 -19.19
N LEU A 118 23.40 5.42 -18.27
CA LEU A 118 22.71 6.43 -17.46
C LEU A 118 22.49 7.78 -18.15
N LYS A 119 23.05 7.99 -19.35
CA LYS A 119 22.95 9.28 -20.07
C LYS A 119 21.52 9.69 -20.44
N GLY A 120 20.62 8.72 -20.57
CA GLY A 120 19.21 8.95 -20.92
C GLY A 120 18.27 9.05 -19.71
N LEU A 121 18.78 8.90 -18.49
CA LEU A 121 18.00 8.92 -17.25
C LEU A 121 18.28 10.20 -16.47
N ARG A 122 17.25 10.81 -15.89
CA ARG A 122 17.36 12.00 -15.06
C ARG A 122 18.17 11.67 -13.81
N GLU A 123 19.11 12.54 -13.48
CA GLU A 123 19.95 12.40 -12.30
C GLU A 123 19.09 12.37 -11.02
N GLY A 124 19.42 11.46 -10.11
CA GLY A 124 18.68 11.27 -8.86
C GLY A 124 17.32 10.56 -8.99
N SER A 125 16.86 10.25 -10.21
CA SER A 125 15.64 9.47 -10.40
C SER A 125 15.87 7.99 -10.06
N ASP A 126 14.80 7.29 -9.72
CA ASP A 126 14.82 5.83 -9.57
C ASP A 126 14.73 5.09 -10.91
N GLY A 127 14.95 5.79 -12.03
CA GLY A 127 15.03 5.17 -13.34
C GLY A 127 16.22 4.23 -13.45
N TYR A 128 16.10 3.19 -14.27
CA TYR A 128 17.11 2.15 -14.44
C TYR A 128 17.30 1.77 -15.90
N ALA A 129 18.47 1.18 -16.15
CA ALA A 129 18.85 0.61 -17.42
C ALA A 129 19.18 -0.87 -17.26
N ILE A 130 18.71 -1.69 -18.21
CA ILE A 130 19.02 -3.12 -18.32
C ILE A 130 19.66 -3.36 -19.68
N ALA A 131 20.87 -3.90 -19.72
CA ALA A 131 21.62 -4.05 -20.96
C ALA A 131 22.51 -5.29 -20.97
N ALA A 132 22.48 -6.07 -22.05
CA ALA A 132 23.47 -7.13 -22.25
C ALA A 132 24.84 -6.55 -22.63
N SER A 133 25.93 -7.19 -22.22
CA SER A 133 27.26 -6.89 -22.75
C SER A 133 27.36 -7.26 -24.22
N SER A 134 28.29 -6.64 -24.95
CA SER A 134 28.49 -6.89 -26.39
C SER A 134 28.79 -8.35 -26.76
N ASP A 135 29.35 -9.12 -25.81
CA ASP A 135 29.64 -10.54 -25.94
C ASP A 135 28.53 -11.46 -25.40
N GLY A 136 27.40 -10.89 -24.92
CA GLY A 136 26.29 -11.61 -24.31
C GLY A 136 26.61 -12.29 -22.98
N SER A 137 27.82 -12.14 -22.44
CA SER A 137 28.25 -12.82 -21.22
C SER A 137 27.68 -12.21 -19.94
N LYS A 138 27.20 -10.97 -19.99
CA LYS A 138 26.72 -10.22 -18.82
C LYS A 138 25.42 -9.49 -19.09
N LEU A 139 24.59 -9.34 -18.06
CA LEU A 139 23.50 -8.36 -18.02
C LEU A 139 23.82 -7.30 -16.97
N PHE A 140 23.92 -6.07 -17.40
CA PHE A 140 24.05 -4.90 -16.54
C PHE A 140 22.66 -4.44 -16.13
N ILE A 141 22.44 -4.25 -14.83
CA ILE A 141 21.28 -3.54 -14.28
C ILE A 141 21.83 -2.39 -13.44
N THR A 142 21.56 -1.15 -13.87
CA THR A 142 22.15 0.03 -13.27
C THR A 142 21.17 1.19 -13.17
N SER A 143 21.44 2.12 -12.25
CA SER A 143 20.63 3.32 -11.98
C SER A 143 21.52 4.40 -11.35
N HIS A 144 20.99 5.63 -11.27
CA HIS A 144 21.58 6.71 -10.46
C HIS A 144 21.40 6.45 -8.96
N THR A 145 20.35 5.74 -8.54
CA THR A 145 20.07 5.40 -7.13
C THR A 145 20.18 3.89 -6.90
N GLU A 146 20.51 3.48 -5.67
CA GLU A 146 20.56 2.04 -5.32
C GLU A 146 19.15 1.41 -5.36
N ARG A 147 18.13 2.18 -4.98
CA ARG A 147 16.72 1.79 -5.08
C ARG A 147 16.30 1.55 -6.53
N GLY A 148 16.75 2.37 -7.49
CA GLY A 148 16.50 2.14 -8.90
C GLY A 148 17.14 0.86 -9.43
N VAL A 149 18.30 0.43 -8.91
CA VAL A 149 18.89 -0.89 -9.25
C VAL A 149 17.97 -2.03 -8.79
N LEU A 150 17.42 -1.94 -7.57
CA LEU A 150 16.44 -2.91 -7.06
C LEU A 150 15.18 -2.95 -7.94
N TYR A 151 14.67 -1.79 -8.37
CA TYR A 151 13.54 -1.73 -9.29
C TYR A 151 13.86 -2.32 -10.67
N GLY A 152 15.08 -2.16 -11.17
CA GLY A 152 15.52 -2.81 -12.40
C GLY A 152 15.55 -4.35 -12.28
N VAL A 153 15.94 -4.88 -11.11
CA VAL A 153 15.82 -6.32 -10.83
C VAL A 153 14.36 -6.76 -10.86
N TYR A 154 13.46 -6.05 -10.18
CA TYR A 154 12.04 -6.40 -10.20
C TYR A 154 11.41 -6.28 -11.59
N HIS A 155 11.78 -5.27 -12.38
CA HIS A 155 11.36 -5.17 -13.77
C HIS A 155 11.81 -6.37 -14.59
N TYR A 156 13.08 -6.78 -14.47
CA TYR A 156 13.59 -7.95 -15.17
C TYR A 156 12.80 -9.20 -14.79
N LEU A 157 12.58 -9.43 -13.49
CA LEU A 157 11.80 -10.58 -13.02
C LEU A 157 10.35 -10.53 -13.52
N GLN A 158 9.73 -9.36 -13.53
CA GLN A 158 8.34 -9.21 -13.95
C GLN A 158 8.18 -9.29 -15.47
N ASN A 159 8.80 -8.37 -16.19
CA ASN A 159 8.54 -8.15 -17.62
C ASN A 159 9.41 -9.01 -18.54
N VAL A 160 10.52 -9.56 -18.04
CA VAL A 160 11.39 -10.46 -18.82
C VAL A 160 11.17 -11.91 -18.40
N CYS A 161 11.11 -12.20 -17.11
CA CYS A 161 10.89 -13.56 -16.61
C CYS A 161 9.42 -13.93 -16.39
N GLY A 162 8.45 -13.01 -16.56
CA GLY A 162 7.02 -13.29 -16.48
C GLY A 162 6.48 -13.49 -15.05
N MET A 163 7.17 -12.96 -14.03
CA MET A 163 6.73 -13.06 -12.63
C MET A 163 5.73 -11.96 -12.26
N GLY A 164 4.84 -12.26 -11.32
CA GLY A 164 3.91 -11.27 -10.76
C GLY A 164 4.05 -11.16 -9.26
N PHE A 165 4.04 -9.92 -8.76
CA PHE A 165 4.22 -9.61 -7.34
C PHE A 165 3.00 -8.84 -6.82
N PHE A 166 2.11 -9.52 -6.12
CA PHE A 166 0.89 -8.96 -5.55
C PHE A 166 0.89 -9.13 -4.03
N GLU A 167 0.14 -8.26 -3.35
CA GLU A 167 0.19 -8.18 -1.89
C GLU A 167 -0.35 -9.46 -1.23
N ASP A 168 -1.26 -10.14 -1.92
CA ASP A 168 -1.91 -11.39 -1.51
C ASP A 168 -1.25 -12.64 -2.11
N GLY A 169 -0.19 -12.49 -2.89
CA GLY A 169 0.51 -13.62 -3.50
C GLY A 169 1.39 -13.29 -4.68
N GLU A 170 2.31 -14.20 -4.97
CA GLU A 170 3.20 -14.10 -6.12
C GLU A 170 2.81 -15.13 -7.17
N TYR A 171 2.93 -14.75 -8.44
CA TYR A 171 2.99 -15.69 -9.55
C TYR A 171 4.45 -15.88 -9.95
N VAL A 172 4.91 -17.12 -9.90
CA VAL A 172 6.24 -17.51 -10.37
C VAL A 172 6.03 -18.60 -11.41
N PRO A 173 6.42 -18.38 -12.68
CA PRO A 173 6.33 -19.39 -13.73
C PRO A 173 7.04 -20.68 -13.33
N GLN A 174 6.62 -21.81 -13.88
CA GLN A 174 7.27 -23.10 -13.58
C GLN A 174 8.69 -23.16 -14.15
N GLU A 175 8.89 -22.57 -15.32
CA GLU A 175 10.16 -22.50 -16.03
C GLU A 175 10.24 -21.17 -16.77
N ILE A 176 11.45 -20.68 -16.99
CA ILE A 176 11.73 -19.54 -17.88
C ILE A 176 12.54 -20.01 -19.07
N ASP A 177 12.40 -19.31 -20.20
CA ASP A 177 13.24 -19.60 -21.38
C ASP A 177 14.71 -19.38 -21.03
N GLY A 178 15.55 -20.41 -21.22
CA GLY A 178 16.98 -20.35 -20.96
C GLY A 178 17.71 -19.26 -21.77
N SER A 179 17.13 -18.76 -22.86
CA SER A 179 17.68 -17.61 -23.61
C SER A 179 17.61 -16.29 -22.84
N LEU A 180 16.77 -16.23 -21.81
CA LEU A 180 16.63 -15.10 -20.90
C LEU A 180 17.70 -15.12 -19.80
N LEU A 181 18.50 -16.18 -19.68
CA LEU A 181 19.59 -16.30 -18.71
C LEU A 181 20.97 -16.13 -19.40
N PRO A 182 22.00 -15.66 -18.67
CA PRO A 182 23.35 -15.59 -19.22
C PRO A 182 23.87 -16.98 -19.69
N PRO A 183 24.50 -17.10 -20.88
CA PRO A 183 24.78 -16.05 -21.86
C PRO A 183 23.55 -15.69 -22.71
N PHE A 184 23.30 -14.40 -22.90
CA PHE A 184 22.11 -13.85 -23.58
C PHE A 184 22.23 -13.89 -25.10
N GLU A 185 22.55 -15.06 -25.67
CA GLU A 185 22.93 -15.30 -27.07
C GLU A 185 22.04 -14.64 -28.14
N LYS A 186 20.82 -14.20 -27.78
CA LYS A 186 19.83 -13.63 -28.69
C LYS A 186 19.24 -12.26 -28.30
N ASN A 187 19.63 -11.65 -27.18
CA ASN A 187 18.85 -10.53 -26.63
C ASN A 187 19.67 -9.26 -26.32
N PRO A 188 19.87 -8.35 -27.29
CA PRO A 188 20.47 -7.06 -27.05
C PRO A 188 19.42 -5.94 -27.09
N ILE A 189 18.28 -6.09 -26.41
CA ILE A 189 17.43 -4.92 -26.14
C ILE A 189 17.98 -4.26 -24.89
N THR A 190 18.61 -3.10 -25.08
CA THR A 190 18.86 -2.21 -23.97
C THR A 190 17.54 -1.56 -23.59
N LEU A 191 17.11 -1.77 -22.36
CA LEU A 191 15.87 -1.25 -21.82
C LEU A 191 16.18 -0.10 -20.86
N PHE A 192 15.40 0.98 -20.98
CA PHE A 192 15.45 2.13 -20.10
C PHE A 192 14.04 2.41 -19.60
N GLU A 193 13.88 2.51 -18.29
CA GLU A 193 12.61 2.84 -17.66
C GLU A 193 12.85 3.88 -16.59
N GLU A 194 11.93 4.83 -16.48
CA GLU A 194 12.01 5.93 -15.54
C GLU A 194 10.61 6.28 -15.03
N PRO A 195 10.43 6.55 -13.72
CA PRO A 195 9.13 6.95 -13.22
C PRO A 195 8.70 8.28 -13.83
N LYS A 196 7.43 8.37 -14.22
CA LYS A 196 6.81 9.64 -14.64
C LYS A 196 6.63 10.59 -13.47
N ARG A 197 6.47 10.03 -12.26
CA ARG A 197 6.26 10.76 -11.01
C ARG A 197 7.28 10.36 -9.95
N ASP A 198 7.99 11.32 -9.38
CA ASP A 198 9.08 11.06 -8.43
C ASP A 198 8.57 10.60 -7.07
N TYR A 199 7.49 11.20 -6.58
CA TYR A 199 6.88 10.80 -5.33
C TYR A 199 5.92 9.62 -5.56
N ARG A 200 6.19 8.49 -4.91
CA ARG A 200 5.37 7.27 -4.96
C ARG A 200 5.24 6.72 -3.55
N GLY A 201 4.19 7.14 -2.85
CA GLY A 201 3.94 6.80 -1.45
C GLY A 201 2.74 5.88 -1.27
N GLN A 202 2.72 5.13 -0.18
CA GLN A 202 1.51 4.49 0.32
C GLN A 202 1.31 4.83 1.80
N TRP A 203 0.05 5.03 2.19
CA TRP A 203 -0.33 5.10 3.59
C TRP A 203 -0.51 3.71 4.17
N LEU A 204 0.26 3.40 5.20
CA LEU A 204 0.08 2.21 6.02
C LEU A 204 -0.78 2.57 7.22
N TRP A 205 -2.10 2.55 7.00
CA TRP A 205 -3.08 3.01 7.97
C TRP A 205 -3.14 2.08 9.19
N SER A 206 -2.52 2.50 10.29
CA SER A 206 -2.36 1.69 11.49
C SER A 206 -3.37 2.01 12.61
N ARG A 207 -4.55 2.56 12.25
CA ARG A 207 -5.60 2.98 13.20
C ARG A 207 -6.72 1.96 13.40
N TYR A 208 -7.01 1.11 12.41
CA TYR A 208 -8.10 0.14 12.52
C TYR A 208 -7.62 -1.20 13.10
N TYR A 209 -8.41 -1.75 14.00
CA TYR A 209 -8.21 -3.09 14.58
C TYR A 209 -9.06 -4.11 13.82
N GLY A 210 -8.45 -5.20 13.39
CA GLY A 210 -9.14 -6.25 12.67
C GLY A 210 -8.33 -7.54 12.63
N SER A 211 -8.53 -8.34 11.58
CA SER A 211 -7.64 -9.47 11.31
C SER A 211 -6.22 -9.00 10.94
N ASP A 212 -5.23 -9.87 11.09
CA ASP A 212 -3.86 -9.61 10.62
C ASP A 212 -3.85 -9.26 9.12
N LYS A 213 -4.73 -9.88 8.32
CA LYS A 213 -4.95 -9.47 6.92
C LYS A 213 -5.49 -8.04 6.86
N GLY A 214 -4.77 -7.17 6.17
CA GLY A 214 -5.17 -5.81 5.82
C GLY A 214 -5.09 -4.76 6.92
N HIS A 215 -4.73 -5.12 8.16
CA HIS A 215 -4.61 -4.16 9.27
C HIS A 215 -3.16 -4.09 9.76
N PRO A 216 -2.38 -3.09 9.29
CA PRO A 216 -1.01 -2.89 9.74
C PRO A 216 -0.89 -2.85 11.26
N ALA A 217 -1.93 -2.36 11.95
CA ALA A 217 -2.10 -2.32 13.40
C ALA A 217 -1.94 -3.65 14.16
N ASN A 218 -1.91 -4.80 13.48
CA ASN A 218 -1.71 -6.10 14.13
C ASN A 218 -0.46 -6.84 13.62
N TRP A 219 0.21 -6.32 12.60
CA TRP A 219 1.30 -7.01 11.91
C TRP A 219 2.52 -7.26 12.79
N GLY A 220 3.03 -8.49 12.73
CA GLY A 220 4.36 -8.83 13.19
C GLY A 220 5.43 -8.41 12.17
N TYR A 221 6.68 -8.76 12.46
CA TYR A 221 7.79 -8.37 11.61
C TYR A 221 7.69 -8.94 10.20
N ASP A 222 7.17 -10.16 10.05
CA ASP A 222 7.12 -10.86 8.77
C ASP A 222 6.04 -10.27 7.86
N GLU A 223 4.87 -9.90 8.39
CA GLU A 223 3.82 -9.19 7.65
C GLU A 223 4.32 -7.82 7.18
N TRP A 224 4.98 -7.05 8.06
CA TRP A 224 5.61 -5.78 7.71
C TRP A 224 6.65 -5.93 6.60
N VAL A 225 7.55 -6.92 6.72
CA VAL A 225 8.57 -7.20 5.70
C VAL A 225 7.93 -7.61 4.38
N SER A 226 6.90 -8.45 4.41
CA SER A 226 6.17 -8.89 3.23
C SER A 226 5.54 -7.70 2.51
N HIS A 227 4.88 -6.81 3.25
CA HIS A 227 4.23 -5.64 2.70
C HIS A 227 5.24 -4.63 2.11
N LEU A 228 6.29 -4.28 2.85
CA LEU A 228 7.33 -3.37 2.35
C LEU A 228 8.05 -3.94 1.12
N ARG A 229 8.28 -5.27 1.08
CA ARG A 229 8.81 -5.93 -0.11
C ARG A 229 7.85 -5.78 -1.29
N TRP A 230 6.56 -6.02 -1.09
CA TRP A 230 5.55 -5.82 -2.14
C TRP A 230 5.52 -4.38 -2.65
N MET A 231 5.63 -3.39 -1.75
CA MET A 231 5.73 -1.98 -2.13
C MET A 231 6.96 -1.73 -3.04
N ALA A 232 8.12 -2.29 -2.69
CA ALA A 232 9.32 -2.15 -3.51
C ALA A 232 9.22 -2.90 -4.86
N GLN A 233 8.59 -4.09 -4.88
CA GLN A 233 8.28 -4.84 -6.10
C GLN A 233 7.35 -4.06 -7.04
N ASN A 234 6.44 -3.27 -6.47
CA ASN A 234 5.56 -2.35 -7.19
C ASN A 234 6.14 -0.93 -7.30
N ARG A 235 7.44 -0.79 -7.01
CA ARG A 235 8.24 0.41 -7.25
C ARG A 235 7.76 1.67 -6.52
N PHE A 236 7.13 1.50 -5.36
CA PHE A 236 6.88 2.58 -4.40
C PHE A 236 8.18 3.00 -3.72
N SER A 237 8.38 4.32 -3.59
CA SER A 237 9.56 4.93 -2.98
C SER A 237 9.42 5.20 -1.49
N SER A 238 8.19 5.27 -1.00
CA SER A 238 7.91 5.83 0.32
C SER A 238 6.76 5.13 1.03
N ALA A 239 6.86 5.02 2.36
CA ALA A 239 5.82 4.50 3.22
C ALA A 239 5.48 5.54 4.30
N MET A 240 4.22 5.96 4.34
CA MET A 240 3.72 6.88 5.37
C MET A 240 3.18 6.07 6.55
N LEU A 241 3.67 6.44 7.73
CA LEU A 241 3.31 5.86 9.02
C LEU A 241 2.50 6.88 9.82
N HIS A 242 1.36 6.44 10.35
CA HIS A 242 0.49 7.27 11.19
C HIS A 242 0.91 7.14 12.65
N ALA A 243 1.74 8.07 13.14
CA ALA A 243 2.23 8.07 14.52
C ALA A 243 1.41 9.04 15.38
N SER A 244 0.27 8.57 15.89
CA SER A 244 -0.67 9.36 16.69
C SER A 244 -0.88 8.80 18.10
N GLY A 245 -1.43 9.63 18.99
CA GLY A 245 -1.69 9.32 20.41
C GLY A 245 -2.43 8.02 20.65
N TYR A 246 -3.41 7.72 19.79
CA TYR A 246 -4.24 6.52 19.92
C TYR A 246 -3.74 5.32 19.11
N THR A 247 -2.85 5.49 18.12
CA THR A 247 -2.27 4.35 17.39
C THR A 247 -1.09 3.74 18.13
N ARG A 248 -0.39 4.50 18.98
CA ARG A 248 0.82 4.07 19.71
C ARG A 248 1.91 3.44 18.83
N LEU A 249 1.94 3.77 17.54
CA LEU A 249 3.01 3.33 16.62
C LEU A 249 4.39 3.85 17.09
N TRP A 250 4.40 4.94 17.85
CA TRP A 250 5.60 5.48 18.50
C TRP A 250 6.14 4.62 19.65
N GLY A 251 5.44 3.57 20.07
CA GLY A 251 5.89 2.67 21.13
C GLY A 251 6.14 3.38 22.46
N ASP A 252 7.31 3.19 23.07
CA ASP A 252 7.68 3.74 24.38
C ASP A 252 8.29 5.16 24.30
N VAL A 253 8.38 5.73 23.09
CA VAL A 253 8.86 7.11 22.84
C VAL A 253 8.12 8.11 23.71
N PHE A 254 6.79 7.98 23.84
CA PHE A 254 5.99 8.91 24.63
C PHE A 254 6.39 8.91 26.11
N LYS A 255 6.64 7.73 26.69
CA LYS A 255 7.06 7.59 28.10
C LYS A 255 8.44 8.19 28.35
N ARG A 256 9.37 8.03 27.40
CA ARG A 256 10.69 8.69 27.45
C ARG A 256 10.57 10.20 27.26
N ALA A 257 9.71 10.63 26.35
CA ALA A 257 9.45 12.04 26.13
C ALA A 257 8.85 12.67 27.40
N PHE A 258 7.91 12.02 28.09
CA PHE A 258 7.20 12.60 29.25
C PHE A 258 7.22 11.69 30.50
N PRO A 259 8.37 11.49 31.18
CA PRO A 259 8.45 10.72 32.43
C PRO A 259 7.48 11.18 33.52
N GLU A 260 7.09 12.45 33.53
CA GLU A 260 6.09 13.00 34.45
C GLU A 260 4.71 12.33 34.34
N VAL A 261 4.42 11.64 33.22
CA VAL A 261 3.14 10.96 33.02
C VAL A 261 3.06 9.58 33.69
N ALA A 262 4.18 9.05 34.19
CA ALA A 262 4.27 7.72 34.79
C ALA A 262 3.23 7.44 35.90
N PRO A 263 2.90 8.38 36.81
CA PRO A 263 1.85 8.14 37.82
C PRO A 263 0.45 7.94 37.24
N PHE A 264 0.23 8.38 36.00
CA PHE A 264 -1.05 8.23 35.29
C PHE A 264 -0.99 7.08 34.28
N ASP A 265 0.15 6.41 34.14
CA ASP A 265 0.38 5.24 33.29
C ASP A 265 -0.17 3.96 33.95
N ASN A 266 -1.43 4.00 34.37
CA ASN A 266 -2.16 2.79 34.73
C ASN A 266 -2.56 2.11 33.41
N GLU A 267 -2.02 0.92 33.12
CA GLU A 267 -2.63 0.08 32.08
C GLU A 267 -4.08 -0.13 32.48
N VAL A 268 -4.99 0.52 31.75
CA VAL A 268 -6.42 0.29 31.92
C VAL A 268 -6.68 -1.06 31.28
N PHE A 269 -6.40 -2.17 31.97
CA PHE A 269 -7.14 -3.39 31.67
C PHE A 269 -8.56 -3.08 32.13
N ASP A 270 -9.35 -2.45 31.25
CA ASP A 270 -10.76 -2.33 31.55
C ASP A 270 -11.29 -3.76 31.52
N ASP A 271 -11.60 -4.27 32.71
CA ASP A 271 -12.48 -5.41 32.94
C ASP A 271 -13.93 -5.11 32.47
N VAL A 272 -14.12 -4.07 31.66
CA VAL A 272 -15.40 -3.62 31.14
C VAL A 272 -15.68 -4.32 29.82
N ASP A 273 -16.30 -5.48 29.96
CA ASP A 273 -17.28 -6.04 29.03
C ASP A 273 -16.78 -6.38 27.62
N ASP A 274 -16.17 -7.56 27.51
CA ASP A 274 -16.81 -8.77 26.96
C ASP A 274 -17.72 -8.62 25.72
N PHE A 275 -17.50 -7.64 24.85
CA PHE A 275 -18.28 -7.54 23.63
C PHE A 275 -17.90 -8.64 22.61
N TRP A 276 -16.69 -9.24 22.75
CA TRP A 276 -16.20 -10.34 21.90
C TRP A 276 -15.13 -11.27 22.53
N GLY A 277 -14.90 -11.23 23.86
CA GLY A 277 -13.84 -12.03 24.50
C GLY A 277 -12.40 -11.64 24.14
N ALA A 278 -12.20 -10.47 23.52
CA ALA A 278 -10.89 -9.88 23.28
C ALA A 278 -10.63 -8.80 24.34
N HIS A 279 -9.53 -8.94 25.08
CA HIS A 279 -9.09 -7.99 26.10
C HIS A 279 -8.51 -6.76 25.42
N TRP A 280 -9.37 -5.78 25.13
CA TRP A 280 -8.95 -4.51 24.57
C TRP A 280 -8.61 -3.54 25.70
N SER A 281 -7.47 -2.87 25.59
CA SER A 281 -7.40 -1.55 26.18
C SER A 281 -6.89 -0.53 25.18
N PRO A 282 -7.37 0.72 25.26
CA PRO A 282 -6.80 1.84 24.50
C PRO A 282 -5.29 2.01 24.72
N ARG A 283 -4.71 1.37 25.76
CA ARG A 283 -3.29 1.40 26.10
C ARG A 283 -2.51 0.14 25.70
N ALA A 284 -3.14 -1.02 25.62
CA ALA A 284 -2.58 -2.24 25.06
C ALA A 284 -2.66 -2.15 23.53
N GLY A 285 -1.96 -1.17 22.97
CA GLY A 285 -1.83 -1.07 21.53
C GLY A 285 -1.39 -2.42 20.96
N TRP A 286 -2.06 -2.89 19.90
CA TRP A 286 -1.59 -4.01 19.07
C TRP A 286 -1.45 -5.35 19.82
N GLY A 287 -1.98 -5.46 21.05
CA GLY A 287 -1.66 -6.57 21.95
C GLY A 287 -0.17 -6.67 22.32
N ARG A 288 0.60 -5.58 22.19
CA ARG A 288 2.05 -5.51 22.42
C ARG A 288 2.40 -4.42 23.42
N SER A 289 3.48 -4.63 24.18
CA SER A 289 4.00 -3.56 25.02
C SER A 289 4.54 -2.40 24.17
N PRO A 290 4.56 -1.15 24.69
CA PRO A 290 5.22 -0.02 24.03
C PRO A 290 6.69 -0.29 23.64
N GLU A 291 7.43 -0.99 24.49
CA GLU A 291 8.83 -1.38 24.27
C GLU A 291 8.95 -2.42 23.15
N GLU A 292 8.04 -3.39 23.10
CA GLU A 292 7.98 -4.37 22.02
C GLU A 292 7.64 -3.73 20.67
N THR A 293 6.69 -2.79 20.67
CA THR A 293 6.34 -1.99 19.49
C THR A 293 7.55 -1.20 18.99
N THR A 294 8.30 -0.58 19.90
CA THR A 294 9.54 0.15 19.56
C THR A 294 10.58 -0.76 18.94
N ARG A 295 10.80 -1.94 19.52
CA ARG A 295 11.74 -2.95 18.99
C ARG A 295 11.30 -3.44 17.61
N LEU A 296 10.01 -3.70 17.41
CA LEU A 296 9.44 -4.09 16.13
C LEU A 296 9.66 -2.99 15.09
N MET A 297 9.21 -1.77 15.36
CA MET A 297 9.28 -0.67 14.40
C MET A 297 10.72 -0.28 14.05
N LYS A 298 11.68 -0.35 14.99
CA LYS A 298 13.11 -0.20 14.67
C LYS A 298 13.57 -1.20 13.60
N LYS A 299 13.18 -2.47 13.72
CA LYS A 299 13.52 -3.50 12.73
C LYS A 299 12.82 -3.25 11.39
N VAL A 300 11.55 -2.88 11.41
CA VAL A 300 10.74 -2.61 10.20
C VAL A 300 11.33 -1.44 9.41
N LEU A 301 11.62 -0.33 10.10
CA LEU A 301 12.21 0.86 9.50
C LEU A 301 13.62 0.58 8.96
N ALA A 302 14.44 -0.15 9.71
CA ALA A 302 15.77 -0.57 9.25
C ALA A 302 15.66 -1.43 7.99
N PHE A 303 14.72 -2.38 7.93
CA PHE A 303 14.50 -3.18 6.73
C PHE A 303 14.13 -2.30 5.51
N GLY A 304 13.14 -1.41 5.65
CA GLY A 304 12.74 -0.52 4.55
C GLY A 304 13.88 0.39 4.06
N ARG A 305 14.62 1.03 4.98
CA ARG A 305 15.72 1.94 4.62
C ARG A 305 16.94 1.19 4.08
N GLU A 306 17.41 0.17 4.79
CA GLU A 306 18.68 -0.49 4.48
C GLU A 306 18.56 -1.52 3.37
N LYS A 307 17.42 -2.21 3.22
CA LYS A 307 17.26 -3.28 2.21
C LYS A 307 16.55 -2.79 0.96
N LEU A 308 15.58 -1.89 1.12
CA LEU A 308 14.73 -1.43 0.00
C LEU A 308 15.09 -0.02 -0.46
N GLY A 309 15.90 0.73 0.31
CA GLY A 309 16.17 2.14 0.04
C GLY A 309 14.92 3.01 0.13
N MET A 310 13.85 2.54 0.77
CA MET A 310 12.60 3.28 0.92
C MET A 310 12.75 4.40 1.94
N ARG A 311 12.03 5.49 1.72
CA ARG A 311 11.87 6.57 2.70
C ARG A 311 10.63 6.31 3.56
N PHE A 312 10.67 6.78 4.80
CA PHE A 312 9.52 6.76 5.69
C PHE A 312 9.07 8.18 5.99
N GLU A 313 7.75 8.37 5.99
CA GLU A 313 7.12 9.65 6.24
C GLU A 313 6.28 9.51 7.51
N TYR A 314 6.34 10.53 8.37
CA TYR A 314 5.64 10.50 9.64
C TYR A 314 4.50 11.49 9.66
N THR A 315 3.34 11.02 10.09
CA THR A 315 2.21 11.90 10.39
C THR A 315 2.26 12.27 11.85
N PHE A 316 2.35 13.57 12.11
CA PHE A 316 2.14 14.11 13.44
C PHE A 316 0.93 15.01 13.39
N LEU A 317 -0.08 14.73 14.21
CA LEU A 317 -1.15 15.69 14.44
C LEU A 317 -0.60 16.75 15.41
N LEU A 318 -0.66 18.03 15.02
CA LEU A 318 -0.18 19.10 15.89
C LEU A 318 -0.96 19.13 17.22
N GLY A 319 -0.24 19.07 18.33
CA GLY A 319 -0.82 19.04 19.67
C GLY A 319 -1.41 17.70 20.10
N ASP A 320 -1.25 16.61 19.33
CA ASP A 320 -1.76 15.29 19.69
C ASP A 320 -0.82 14.55 20.68
N PHE A 321 -1.40 14.11 21.79
CA PHE A 321 -0.71 13.43 22.88
C PHE A 321 -1.57 12.29 23.46
N GLU A 322 -0.96 11.45 24.30
CA GLU A 322 -1.73 10.48 25.10
C GLU A 322 -2.46 11.16 26.26
N ASP A 323 -3.62 10.61 26.65
CA ASP A 323 -4.43 11.07 27.80
C ASP A 323 -3.66 11.19 29.12
N THR A 324 -2.55 10.46 29.26
CA THR A 324 -1.69 10.55 30.45
C THR A 324 -1.08 11.94 30.61
N LEU A 325 -0.78 12.63 29.50
CA LEU A 325 -0.25 13.99 29.54
C LEU A 325 -1.32 15.02 29.89
N LEU A 326 -2.55 14.84 29.42
CA LEU A 326 -3.71 15.61 29.89
C LEU A 326 -3.87 15.51 31.41
N LYS A 327 -3.71 14.32 31.99
CA LYS A 327 -3.78 14.11 33.44
C LYS A 327 -2.59 14.72 34.20
N ALA A 328 -1.41 14.73 33.59
CA ALA A 328 -0.21 15.34 34.15
C ALA A 328 -0.18 16.87 34.03
N TYR A 329 -0.88 17.43 33.05
CA TYR A 329 -0.99 18.86 32.76
C TYR A 329 -2.46 19.28 32.57
N PRO A 330 -3.32 19.14 33.60
CA PRO A 330 -4.76 19.39 33.49
C PRO A 330 -5.10 20.87 33.25
N GLU A 331 -4.20 21.80 33.56
CA GLU A 331 -4.36 23.23 33.35
C GLU A 331 -4.11 23.70 31.91
N GLY A 332 -3.65 22.80 31.04
CA GLY A 332 -3.46 23.09 29.61
C GLY A 332 -4.76 23.44 28.90
N ARG A 333 -4.65 24.16 27.78
CA ARG A 333 -5.79 24.47 26.90
C ARG A 333 -6.09 23.28 25.99
N TRP A 334 -6.71 22.25 26.54
CA TRP A 334 -7.08 21.05 25.80
C TRP A 334 -8.37 21.25 24.99
N VAL A 335 -8.43 20.64 23.81
CA VAL A 335 -9.62 20.61 22.97
C VAL A 335 -10.68 19.73 23.61
N ASP A 336 -11.84 20.30 23.91
CA ASP A 336 -12.99 19.54 24.41
C ASP A 336 -13.85 19.02 23.25
N TRP A 337 -13.55 17.80 22.83
CA TRP A 337 -14.29 17.07 21.79
C TRP A 337 -15.77 16.81 22.12
N SER A 338 -16.27 17.10 23.32
CA SER A 338 -17.70 17.04 23.61
C SER A 338 -18.46 18.26 23.06
N ASN A 339 -17.75 19.38 22.87
CA ASN A 339 -18.32 20.65 22.43
C ASN A 339 -18.00 20.98 20.96
N VAL A 340 -16.95 20.37 20.38
CA VAL A 340 -16.59 20.57 18.98
C VAL A 340 -17.30 19.55 18.08
N PRO A 341 -17.96 19.96 16.97
CA PRO A 341 -18.49 19.03 15.97
C PRO A 341 -17.35 18.19 15.37
N HIS A 342 -17.34 16.88 15.65
CA HIS A 342 -16.33 15.96 15.12
C HIS A 342 -16.99 14.67 14.60
N HIS A 343 -16.39 14.07 13.57
CA HIS A 343 -16.69 12.71 13.16
C HIS A 343 -16.26 11.76 14.29
N THR A 344 -17.18 11.38 15.19
CA THR A 344 -16.90 10.38 16.23
C THR A 344 -16.71 9.01 15.60
N TYR A 345 -15.56 8.78 14.95
CA TYR A 345 -15.04 7.44 14.80
C TYR A 345 -14.62 6.98 16.18
N PHE A 346 -15.53 6.30 16.88
CA PHE A 346 -15.19 5.40 17.97
C PHE A 346 -14.39 4.23 17.39
N GLY A 347 -13.18 4.50 16.89
CA GLY A 347 -12.16 3.46 16.81
C GLY A 347 -11.91 2.97 18.24
N ALA A 348 -11.53 1.70 18.40
CA ALA A 348 -11.37 1.08 19.71
C ALA A 348 -10.35 1.76 20.66
N ALA A 349 -9.71 2.85 20.22
CA ALA A 349 -8.65 3.58 20.91
C ALA A 349 -9.06 4.95 21.52
N GLY A 350 -10.34 5.37 21.43
CA GLY A 350 -10.81 6.59 22.09
C GLY A 350 -10.47 7.91 21.37
N ARG A 351 -10.69 9.05 22.06
CA ARG A 351 -10.40 10.41 21.55
C ARG A 351 -8.95 10.78 21.84
N THR A 352 -8.30 11.55 20.97
CA THR A 352 -6.97 12.12 21.24
C THR A 352 -7.03 13.19 22.32
N ALA A 353 -6.03 13.21 23.22
CA ALA A 353 -5.78 14.40 24.02
C ALA A 353 -5.05 15.42 23.15
N THR A 354 -5.80 16.38 22.60
CA THR A 354 -5.25 17.42 21.72
C THR A 354 -5.08 18.72 22.49
N LEU A 355 -3.84 19.16 22.68
CA LEU A 355 -3.49 20.45 23.25
C LEU A 355 -3.61 21.53 22.16
N SER A 356 -4.29 22.64 22.47
CA SER A 356 -4.36 23.81 21.59
C SER A 356 -2.96 24.26 21.19
N PHE A 357 -2.76 24.57 19.89
CA PHE A 357 -1.45 25.03 19.43
C PHE A 357 -1.13 26.46 19.89
N THR A 358 -2.14 27.18 20.40
CA THR A 358 -1.96 28.47 21.08
C THR A 358 -1.61 28.33 22.57
N ASP A 359 -1.63 27.12 23.13
CA ASP A 359 -1.17 26.87 24.49
C ASP A 359 0.35 27.15 24.61
N PRO A 360 0.82 27.85 25.66
CA PRO A 360 2.24 28.14 25.84
C PRO A 360 3.16 26.91 25.88
N LYS A 361 2.64 25.73 26.25
CA LYS A 361 3.39 24.47 26.33
C LYS A 361 3.32 23.61 25.08
N CYS A 362 2.42 23.89 24.15
CA CYS A 362 2.23 23.02 22.98
C CYS A 362 3.51 22.86 22.15
N LYS A 363 4.21 23.97 21.86
CA LYS A 363 5.48 23.92 21.12
C LYS A 363 6.52 23.04 21.79
N GLU A 364 6.75 23.30 23.09
CA GLU A 364 7.73 22.58 23.89
C GLU A 364 7.42 21.08 23.90
N TYR A 365 6.16 20.71 24.14
CA TYR A 365 5.75 19.31 24.24
C TYR A 365 5.78 18.59 22.88
N SER A 366 5.29 19.23 21.82
CA SER A 366 5.36 18.66 20.47
C SER A 366 6.80 18.43 20.04
N GLN A 367 7.68 19.42 20.19
CA GLN A 367 9.10 19.28 19.85
C GLN A 367 9.82 18.24 20.73
N ARG A 368 9.46 18.13 22.01
CA ARG A 368 10.03 17.10 22.92
C ARG A 368 9.67 15.70 22.44
N LEU A 369 8.41 15.46 22.06
CA LEU A 369 7.95 14.19 21.52
C LEU A 369 8.61 13.86 20.17
N TRP A 370 8.60 14.81 19.22
CA TRP A 370 9.18 14.59 17.89
C TRP A 370 10.69 14.34 17.95
N LYS A 371 11.44 15.08 18.77
CA LYS A 371 12.87 14.82 18.98
C LYS A 371 13.13 13.42 19.51
N GLU A 372 12.36 12.99 20.52
CA GLU A 372 12.51 11.64 21.08
C GLU A 372 12.14 10.56 20.05
N PHE A 373 11.13 10.82 19.22
CA PHE A 373 10.76 9.97 18.10
C PHE A 373 11.90 9.86 17.08
N PHE A 374 12.49 10.98 16.64
CA PHE A 374 13.61 10.99 15.69
C PHE A 374 14.87 10.33 16.26
N ASN A 375 15.17 10.55 17.54
CA ASN A 375 16.27 9.86 18.22
C ASN A 375 16.05 8.34 18.26
N THR A 376 14.80 7.91 18.39
CA THR A 376 14.46 6.49 18.50
C THR A 376 14.43 5.79 17.15
N PHE A 377 13.81 6.42 16.15
CA PHE A 377 13.47 5.78 14.88
C PHE A 377 14.23 6.33 13.68
N GLY A 378 14.97 7.43 13.83
CA GLY A 378 15.53 8.20 12.71
C GLY A 378 14.44 8.98 11.96
N THR A 379 14.85 9.74 10.95
CA THR A 379 13.95 10.45 10.04
C THR A 379 14.50 10.45 8.62
N ASP A 380 13.62 10.48 7.63
CA ASP A 380 13.93 10.76 6.23
C ASP A 380 13.49 12.18 5.83
N SER A 381 13.26 13.04 6.84
CA SER A 381 12.88 14.44 6.72
C SER A 381 11.60 14.65 5.90
N ARG A 382 10.60 13.80 6.10
CA ARG A 382 9.29 13.88 5.42
C ARG A 382 8.15 13.79 6.41
N TYR A 383 7.34 14.84 6.45
CA TYR A 383 6.32 15.00 7.47
C TYR A 383 4.97 15.35 6.88
N TRP A 384 3.96 14.61 7.31
CA TRP A 384 2.58 14.93 7.07
C TRP A 384 2.10 15.83 8.20
N ILE A 385 1.87 17.10 7.84
CA ILE A 385 1.47 18.15 8.76
C ILE A 385 -0.02 18.43 8.63
N THR A 386 -0.68 18.43 9.76
CA THR A 386 -2.12 18.56 9.86
C THR A 386 -2.49 18.86 11.30
N TYR A 387 -3.65 19.46 11.48
CA TYR A 387 -4.13 19.87 12.79
C TYR A 387 -5.55 19.38 12.99
N ARG A 388 -5.73 18.52 13.99
CA ARG A 388 -6.97 17.78 14.28
C ARG A 388 -7.40 16.92 13.08
N GLU A 389 -7.41 15.60 13.27
CA GLU A 389 -7.86 14.70 12.22
C GLU A 389 -9.30 15.05 11.82
N GLU A 390 -9.62 15.19 10.53
CA GLU A 390 -11.00 15.44 10.05
C GLU A 390 -11.71 16.69 10.65
N SER A 391 -10.95 17.64 11.18
CA SER A 391 -11.48 18.83 11.85
C SER A 391 -10.56 20.04 11.63
N MET A 392 -11.03 21.22 12.05
CA MET A 392 -10.29 22.48 11.95
C MET A 392 -10.61 23.34 13.17
N PRO A 393 -9.80 24.37 13.48
CA PRO A 393 -10.22 25.39 14.42
C PRO A 393 -11.55 26.01 13.97
N ASP A 394 -12.52 26.08 14.87
CA ASP A 394 -13.75 26.83 14.64
C ASP A 394 -13.58 28.25 15.17
N SER A 395 -13.45 29.21 14.26
CA SER A 395 -13.27 30.62 14.63
C SER A 395 -14.45 31.22 15.39
N ASP A 396 -15.63 30.61 15.30
CA ASP A 396 -16.87 31.11 15.88
C ASP A 396 -17.32 30.33 17.12
N ASP A 397 -16.74 29.16 17.39
CA ASP A 397 -17.03 28.38 18.58
C ASP A 397 -16.33 29.00 19.80
N PRO A 398 -17.07 29.57 20.78
CA PRO A 398 -16.46 30.14 21.98
C PRO A 398 -15.83 29.08 22.89
N PHE A 399 -16.07 27.79 22.64
CA PHE A 399 -15.47 26.67 23.37
C PHE A 399 -14.22 26.12 22.68
N ASP A 400 -13.91 26.55 21.45
CA ASP A 400 -12.68 26.16 20.78
C ASP A 400 -11.50 26.97 21.36
N PRO A 401 -10.49 26.32 21.97
CA PRO A 401 -9.34 27.03 22.54
C PRO A 401 -8.47 27.76 21.48
N ASP A 402 -8.62 27.43 20.20
CA ASP A 402 -7.93 28.06 19.08
C ASP A 402 -8.81 29.08 18.34
N GLN A 403 -9.81 29.65 19.03
CA GLN A 403 -10.69 30.68 18.49
C GLN A 403 -9.93 31.81 17.77
N GLY A 404 -10.41 32.19 16.59
CA GLY A 404 -9.82 33.23 15.77
C GLY A 404 -8.59 32.79 14.97
N LYS A 405 -8.22 31.50 15.02
CA LYS A 405 -7.20 30.90 14.15
C LYS A 405 -7.82 30.13 12.99
N SER A 406 -7.05 29.97 11.93
CA SER A 406 -7.37 29.14 10.78
C SER A 406 -6.60 27.83 10.81
N LEU A 407 -7.03 26.84 10.01
CA LEU A 407 -6.26 25.63 9.77
C LEU A 407 -4.87 25.96 9.19
N ALA A 408 -4.77 26.99 8.33
CA ALA A 408 -3.49 27.43 7.77
C ALA A 408 -2.51 27.94 8.83
N ASP A 409 -3.01 28.66 9.84
CA ASP A 409 -2.18 29.09 10.99
C ASP A 409 -1.58 27.87 11.71
N ALA A 410 -2.38 26.83 11.92
CA ALA A 410 -1.94 25.61 12.59
C ALA A 410 -0.91 24.83 11.75
N VAL A 411 -1.17 24.64 10.45
CA VAL A 411 -0.26 23.95 9.52
C VAL A 411 1.08 24.67 9.43
N ASN A 412 1.09 26.00 9.24
CA ASN A 412 2.33 26.78 9.19
C ASN A 412 3.07 26.76 10.54
N THR A 413 2.34 26.81 11.66
CA THR A 413 2.93 26.70 12.99
C THR A 413 3.64 25.38 13.19
N GLN A 414 3.01 24.26 12.79
CA GLN A 414 3.62 22.94 12.87
C GLN A 414 4.89 22.84 12.02
N ARG A 415 4.83 23.35 10.78
CA ARG A 415 5.96 23.44 9.86
C ARG A 415 7.13 24.21 10.47
N ASP A 416 6.89 25.40 11.00
CA ASP A 416 7.92 26.22 11.64
C ASP A 416 8.58 25.49 12.82
N TRP A 417 7.78 24.82 13.66
CA TRP A 417 8.30 24.08 14.80
C TRP A 417 9.10 22.84 14.41
N LEU A 418 8.74 22.18 13.30
CA LEU A 418 9.50 21.07 12.74
C LEU A 418 10.84 21.54 12.14
N LEU A 419 10.88 22.65 11.41
CA LEU A 419 12.11 23.19 10.84
C LEU A 419 13.17 23.58 11.89
N GLU A 420 12.74 23.93 13.10
CA GLU A 420 13.65 24.18 14.22
C GLU A 420 14.38 22.92 14.72
N ILE A 421 13.87 21.73 14.40
CA ILE A 421 14.40 20.45 14.88
C ILE A 421 14.89 19.53 13.76
N ASP A 422 14.37 19.73 12.54
CA ASP A 422 14.81 19.11 11.29
C ASP A 422 14.78 20.16 10.15
N PRO A 423 15.92 20.84 9.89
CA PRO A 423 16.01 21.88 8.85
C PRO A 423 15.80 21.37 7.42
N ASP A 424 15.92 20.06 7.19
CA ASP A 424 15.80 19.43 5.86
C ASP A 424 14.36 18.91 5.61
N ALA A 425 13.42 19.23 6.50
CA ALA A 425 12.04 18.77 6.45
C ALA A 425 11.29 19.14 5.15
N GLU A 426 10.75 18.13 4.48
CA GLU A 426 9.75 18.21 3.42
C GLU A 426 8.34 18.04 4.03
N PHE A 427 7.39 18.88 3.60
CA PHE A 427 6.06 18.94 4.18
C PHE A 427 4.97 18.51 3.21
N TYR A 428 4.07 17.68 3.71
CA TYR A 428 2.90 17.18 3.00
C TYR A 428 1.66 17.56 3.82
N HIS A 429 0.69 18.20 3.19
CA HIS A 429 -0.58 18.55 3.82
C HIS A 429 -1.71 17.87 3.07
N TRP A 430 -2.38 16.94 3.73
CA TRP A 430 -3.58 16.35 3.16
C TRP A 430 -4.70 17.37 3.12
N ASP A 431 -5.57 17.22 2.14
CA ASP A 431 -6.58 18.22 1.84
C ASP A 431 -8.02 17.75 2.20
N TRP A 432 -8.19 16.45 2.47
CA TRP A 432 -9.38 15.64 2.83
C TRP A 432 -10.77 16.25 2.60
N HIS A 433 -11.65 15.46 1.94
CA HIS A 433 -13.09 15.51 1.59
C HIS A 433 -14.02 16.66 2.00
N ASP A 434 -13.65 17.45 2.97
CA ASP A 434 -14.37 18.62 3.35
C ASP A 434 -13.76 19.87 2.75
N MET A 435 -14.02 20.12 1.45
CA MET A 435 -13.73 21.41 0.81
C MET A 435 -14.10 22.60 1.69
N LYS A 436 -15.10 22.45 2.58
CA LYS A 436 -15.47 23.44 3.59
C LYS A 436 -14.26 23.98 4.38
N VAL A 437 -13.22 23.19 4.64
CA VAL A 437 -12.01 23.65 5.33
C VAL A 437 -11.20 24.66 4.50
N TRP A 438 -11.28 24.60 3.16
CA TRP A 438 -10.64 25.55 2.25
C TRP A 438 -11.58 26.70 1.87
N LEU A 439 -12.87 26.53 2.13
CA LEU A 439 -13.85 27.55 1.85
C LEU A 439 -13.87 28.58 2.99
N THR A 440 -13.82 29.85 2.60
CA THR A 440 -14.20 30.97 3.46
C THR A 440 -15.57 30.69 4.04
N LYS A 441 -15.78 31.14 5.28
CA LYS A 441 -17.00 30.90 6.05
C LYS A 441 -18.27 31.13 5.23
N ASP A 442 -18.39 32.28 4.56
CA ASP A 442 -19.56 32.63 3.77
C ASP A 442 -19.83 31.65 2.61
N ILE A 443 -18.78 31.16 1.95
CA ILE A 443 -18.90 30.20 0.86
C ILE A 443 -19.21 28.81 1.40
N ARG A 444 -18.53 28.39 2.47
CA ARG A 444 -18.80 27.14 3.20
C ARG A 444 -20.26 27.06 3.63
N GLU A 445 -20.81 28.10 4.24
CA GLU A 445 -22.21 28.16 4.66
C GLU A 445 -23.17 28.08 3.47
N GLN A 446 -22.86 28.74 2.36
CA GLN A 446 -23.65 28.62 1.12
C GLN A 446 -23.63 27.20 0.56
N VAL A 447 -22.45 26.57 0.49
CA VAL A 447 -22.30 25.18 0.04
C VAL A 447 -23.09 24.23 0.96
N LEU A 448 -22.98 24.40 2.28
CA LEU A 448 -23.69 23.59 3.27
C LEU A 448 -25.21 23.73 3.20
N THR A 449 -25.71 24.94 2.93
CA THR A 449 -27.14 25.23 2.96
C THR A 449 -27.85 25.02 1.62
N LYS A 450 -27.15 25.26 0.50
CA LYS A 450 -27.74 25.29 -0.84
C LYS A 450 -27.16 24.26 -1.81
N GLY A 451 -26.01 23.66 -1.49
CA GLY A 451 -25.26 22.82 -2.41
C GLY A 451 -24.19 23.60 -3.18
N ALA A 452 -23.08 22.94 -3.50
CA ALA A 452 -21.94 23.57 -4.18
C ALA A 452 -22.24 24.01 -5.63
N ASP A 453 -23.19 23.36 -6.28
CA ASP A 453 -23.70 23.70 -7.62
C ASP A 453 -24.39 25.07 -7.68
N THR A 454 -24.75 25.64 -6.52
CA THR A 454 -25.38 26.97 -6.44
C THR A 454 -24.39 28.12 -6.27
N VAL A 455 -23.11 27.83 -6.04
CA VAL A 455 -22.06 28.84 -5.88
C VAL A 455 -21.33 29.01 -7.22
N PRO A 456 -21.23 30.23 -7.78
CA PRO A 456 -20.44 30.47 -8.99
C PRO A 456 -19.02 29.94 -8.85
N LEU A 457 -18.53 29.29 -9.90
CA LEU A 457 -17.20 28.69 -9.94
C LEU A 457 -16.15 29.65 -9.40
N GLU A 458 -16.08 30.86 -9.95
CA GLU A 458 -15.05 31.86 -9.63
C GLU A 458 -15.02 32.23 -8.13
N LYS A 459 -16.15 32.08 -7.41
CA LYS A 459 -16.20 32.29 -5.96
C LYS A 459 -15.68 31.10 -5.16
N LEU A 460 -15.96 29.87 -5.60
CA LEU A 460 -15.34 28.67 -5.04
C LEU A 460 -13.82 28.76 -5.24
N GLU A 461 -13.38 29.11 -6.45
CA GLU A 461 -11.96 29.25 -6.80
C GLU A 461 -11.24 30.33 -5.98
N ALA A 462 -11.82 31.53 -5.89
CA ALA A 462 -11.24 32.61 -5.10
C ALA A 462 -11.15 32.24 -3.61
N SER A 463 -12.12 31.46 -3.13
CA SER A 463 -12.17 31.00 -1.75
C SER A 463 -11.10 29.95 -1.45
N THR A 464 -10.96 28.91 -2.29
CA THR A 464 -9.93 27.87 -2.13
C THR A 464 -8.52 28.47 -2.30
N GLN A 465 -8.32 29.38 -3.25
CA GLN A 465 -7.06 30.09 -3.43
C GLN A 465 -6.65 30.94 -2.22
N LYS A 466 -7.63 31.47 -1.45
CA LYS A 466 -7.33 32.21 -0.23
C LYS A 466 -6.70 31.29 0.82
N TYR A 467 -7.21 30.07 0.94
CA TYR A 467 -6.64 29.06 1.84
C TYR A 467 -5.24 28.63 1.38
N SER A 468 -5.07 28.23 0.12
CA SER A 468 -3.76 27.77 -0.38
C SER A 468 -2.70 28.86 -0.25
N LYS A 469 -2.98 30.11 -0.64
CA LYS A 469 -2.05 31.25 -0.46
C LYS A 469 -1.70 31.58 1.00
N SER A 470 -2.46 31.04 1.96
CA SER A 470 -2.17 31.19 3.38
C SER A 470 -1.25 30.09 3.90
N ILE A 471 -1.04 29.00 3.15
CA ILE A 471 -0.08 27.94 3.44
C ILE A 471 1.28 28.31 2.82
N CYS A 472 2.38 27.89 3.43
CA CYS A 472 3.73 28.11 2.89
C CYS A 472 3.95 27.40 1.54
N ASP A 473 4.57 28.11 0.58
CA ASP A 473 4.70 27.70 -0.84
C ASP A 473 5.34 26.31 -1.04
N GLU A 474 6.28 25.92 -0.18
CA GLU A 474 7.00 24.64 -0.25
C GLU A 474 6.22 23.43 0.28
N THR A 475 5.04 23.64 0.86
CA THR A 475 4.17 22.54 1.30
C THR A 475 3.55 21.84 0.10
N THR A 476 3.67 20.52 0.02
CA THR A 476 3.03 19.70 -1.01
C THR A 476 1.62 19.33 -0.59
N PHE A 477 0.63 19.67 -1.42
CA PHE A 477 -0.75 19.27 -1.18
C PHE A 477 -1.01 17.83 -1.60
N VAL A 478 -1.87 17.12 -0.87
CA VAL A 478 -2.24 15.74 -1.18
C VAL A 478 -3.75 15.69 -1.42
N SER A 479 -4.12 15.49 -2.68
CA SER A 479 -5.53 15.47 -3.12
C SER A 479 -6.06 14.06 -3.24
N ILE A 480 -6.92 13.65 -2.32
CA ILE A 480 -7.40 12.26 -2.25
C ILE A 480 -8.74 12.09 -2.96
N ILE A 481 -8.76 11.19 -3.94
CA ILE A 481 -9.98 10.80 -4.65
C ILE A 481 -10.57 9.60 -3.95
N SER A 482 -11.71 9.80 -3.28
CA SER A 482 -12.40 8.74 -2.55
C SER A 482 -13.62 8.23 -3.29
N PRO A 483 -13.84 6.91 -3.21
CA PRO A 483 -15.01 6.21 -3.64
C PRO A 483 -16.39 6.71 -3.14
N GLY A 484 -16.47 7.53 -2.10
CA GLY A 484 -17.77 7.89 -1.48
C GLY A 484 -18.20 9.34 -1.64
N SER A 485 -17.25 10.22 -1.94
CA SER A 485 -17.37 11.66 -1.66
C SER A 485 -17.58 12.52 -2.91
N VAL A 486 -17.85 11.92 -4.07
CA VAL A 486 -18.16 12.67 -5.30
C VAL A 486 -19.66 12.61 -5.63
N PRO A 487 -20.56 13.25 -4.84
CA PRO A 487 -21.89 13.56 -5.34
C PRO A 487 -21.93 14.87 -6.13
N VAL A 488 -20.85 15.65 -6.18
CA VAL A 488 -20.79 16.91 -6.92
C VAL A 488 -19.58 16.89 -7.83
N GLU A 489 -19.78 17.11 -9.13
CA GLU A 489 -18.70 17.45 -10.06
C GLU A 489 -18.05 18.74 -9.57
N LEU A 490 -17.05 18.61 -8.70
CA LEU A 490 -16.27 19.76 -8.31
C LEU A 490 -15.50 20.23 -9.57
N PRO A 491 -15.63 21.52 -9.90
CA PRO A 491 -14.98 22.13 -11.06
C PRO A 491 -13.46 22.27 -10.83
N GLU A 492 -12.73 22.52 -11.92
CA GLU A 492 -11.27 22.47 -12.09
C GLU A 492 -10.44 22.70 -10.79
N LEU A 493 -10.14 21.64 -10.03
CA LEU A 493 -9.53 21.73 -8.69
C LEU A 493 -8.02 22.01 -8.71
N THR A 494 -7.32 21.62 -9.76
CA THR A 494 -5.85 21.50 -9.75
C THR A 494 -5.13 22.85 -9.77
N HIS A 495 -5.72 23.87 -10.38
CA HIS A 495 -5.13 25.20 -10.43
C HIS A 495 -5.20 25.97 -9.09
N HIS A 496 -6.06 25.55 -8.14
CA HIS A 496 -6.14 26.14 -6.80
C HIS A 496 -4.92 25.87 -5.93
N TYR A 497 -4.22 24.78 -6.19
CA TYR A 497 -2.98 24.49 -5.47
C TYR A 497 -1.87 25.48 -5.82
N ALA A 498 -2.03 26.42 -6.75
CA ALA A 498 -0.93 27.33 -7.10
C ALA A 498 -0.60 28.26 -5.91
N PRO A 499 0.68 28.39 -5.52
CA PRO A 499 1.90 27.97 -6.23
C PRO A 499 2.45 26.57 -5.88
N HIS A 500 1.81 25.84 -4.96
CA HIS A 500 2.27 24.58 -4.41
C HIS A 500 2.37 23.42 -5.42
N PRO A 501 3.31 22.48 -5.22
CA PRO A 501 3.24 21.15 -5.79
C PRO A 501 2.10 20.36 -5.16
N TRP A 502 1.64 19.33 -5.86
CA TRP A 502 0.63 18.42 -5.30
C TRP A 502 0.85 16.97 -5.73
N ILE A 503 0.25 16.04 -5.00
CA ILE A 503 0.23 14.62 -5.31
C ILE A 503 -1.21 14.11 -5.35
N ILE A 504 -1.49 13.19 -6.27
CA ILE A 504 -2.82 12.60 -6.44
C ILE A 504 -2.96 11.35 -5.57
N GLY A 505 -3.97 11.36 -4.72
CA GLY A 505 -4.28 10.29 -3.78
C GLY A 505 -5.38 9.35 -4.30
N SER A 506 -5.26 8.06 -4.01
CA SER A 506 -6.38 7.11 -4.09
C SER A 506 -6.79 6.68 -2.69
N LEU A 507 -8.07 6.80 -2.30
CA LEU A 507 -8.56 6.19 -1.06
C LEU A 507 -9.30 4.89 -1.38
N LEU A 508 -8.80 3.74 -0.95
CA LEU A 508 -9.48 2.46 -1.09
C LEU A 508 -9.68 1.78 0.28
N GLY A 509 -10.63 0.84 0.35
CA GLY A 509 -10.82 0.01 1.55
C GLY A 509 -11.35 0.76 2.79
N TYR A 510 -12.24 1.75 2.60
CA TYR A 510 -12.73 2.62 3.68
C TYR A 510 -13.39 1.87 4.86
N ALA A 511 -12.98 2.15 6.09
CA ALA A 511 -13.65 1.89 7.38
C ALA A 511 -14.20 0.47 7.57
N MET A 512 -13.37 -0.56 7.38
CA MET A 512 -13.78 -1.98 7.49
C MET A 512 -14.83 -2.40 6.47
N GLN A 513 -14.99 -1.62 5.40
CA GLN A 513 -15.70 -2.11 4.25
C GLN A 513 -14.73 -3.01 3.50
N ASP A 514 -14.92 -4.31 3.73
CA ASP A 514 -14.19 -5.34 3.03
C ASP A 514 -14.72 -5.42 1.59
N LEU A 515 -14.18 -4.53 0.78
CA LEU A 515 -14.57 -4.30 -0.59
C LEU A 515 -13.60 -5.11 -1.47
N GLY A 516 -13.84 -6.42 -1.60
CA GLY A 516 -13.21 -7.18 -2.68
C GLY A 516 -13.51 -6.56 -4.06
N PHE A 517 -13.06 -7.18 -5.15
CA PHE A 517 -13.21 -6.64 -6.51
C PHE A 517 -14.59 -6.00 -6.79
N GLY A 518 -14.63 -4.69 -6.96
CA GLY A 518 -15.85 -3.94 -7.28
C GLY A 518 -16.68 -3.44 -6.10
N GLY A 519 -16.26 -3.66 -4.85
CA GLY A 519 -16.92 -3.10 -3.67
C GLY A 519 -16.75 -1.58 -3.51
N ILE A 520 -16.02 -0.92 -4.40
CA ILE A 520 -15.83 0.54 -4.39
C ILE A 520 -17.20 1.25 -4.40
N SER A 521 -17.37 2.25 -3.54
CA SER A 521 -18.59 3.07 -3.48
C SER A 521 -18.86 3.88 -4.77
N ILE A 522 -17.86 4.00 -5.67
CA ILE A 522 -17.99 4.45 -7.08
C ILE A 522 -17.59 3.30 -7.99
N PRO A 523 -18.26 3.15 -9.15
CA PRO A 523 -17.70 2.45 -10.30
C PRO A 523 -16.22 2.79 -10.57
N ILE A 524 -15.38 1.77 -10.77
CA ILE A 524 -13.94 1.89 -11.04
C ILE A 524 -13.64 2.75 -12.28
N ASP A 525 -14.45 2.66 -13.32
CA ASP A 525 -14.32 3.49 -14.53
C ASP A 525 -14.43 4.99 -14.21
N ARG A 526 -15.36 5.37 -13.33
CA ARG A 526 -15.50 6.75 -12.86
C ARG A 526 -14.33 7.17 -11.98
N PHE A 527 -13.80 6.26 -11.16
CA PHE A 527 -12.60 6.51 -10.37
C PHE A 527 -11.41 6.84 -11.29
N PHE A 528 -11.11 6.00 -12.28
CA PHE A 528 -10.04 6.24 -13.24
C PHE A 528 -10.31 7.44 -14.15
N ALA A 529 -11.55 7.67 -14.57
CA ALA A 529 -11.92 8.86 -15.33
C ALA A 529 -11.67 10.15 -14.54
N SER A 530 -11.92 10.13 -13.23
CA SER A 530 -11.64 11.28 -12.35
C SER A 530 -10.14 11.54 -12.21
N TRP A 531 -9.33 10.48 -12.07
CA TRP A 531 -7.87 10.57 -12.12
C TRP A 531 -7.38 11.17 -13.45
N LYS A 532 -7.80 10.60 -14.59
CA LYS A 532 -7.42 11.09 -15.94
C LYS A 532 -7.80 12.56 -16.13
N ARG A 533 -9.00 12.96 -15.68
CA ARG A 533 -9.48 14.34 -15.76
C ARG A 533 -8.57 15.29 -15.00
N LEU A 534 -8.23 14.99 -13.74
CA LEU A 534 -7.40 15.86 -12.91
C LEU A 534 -5.96 15.96 -13.43
N VAL A 535 -5.40 14.87 -13.95
CA VAL A 535 -4.06 14.90 -14.57
C VAL A 535 -4.06 15.78 -15.81
N ALA A 536 -5.03 15.60 -16.72
CA ALA A 536 -5.16 16.41 -17.93
C ALA A 536 -5.41 17.91 -17.62
N GLU A 537 -6.13 18.17 -16.53
CA GLU A 537 -6.37 19.53 -16.05
C GLU A 537 -5.08 20.17 -15.53
N ASP A 538 -4.29 19.48 -14.70
CA ASP A 538 -3.01 19.98 -14.20
C ASP A 538 -2.02 20.24 -15.34
N GLU A 539 -1.98 19.37 -16.35
CA GLU A 539 -1.17 19.56 -17.56
C GLU A 539 -1.52 20.84 -18.33
N LYS A 540 -2.82 21.17 -18.44
CA LYS A 540 -3.31 22.42 -19.07
C LYS A 540 -2.77 23.67 -18.36
N PHE A 541 -2.41 23.59 -17.08
CA PHE A 541 -1.95 24.71 -16.25
C PHE A 541 -0.45 24.65 -15.90
N GLY A 542 0.35 23.88 -16.65
CA GLY A 542 1.80 23.79 -16.42
C GLY A 542 2.13 22.87 -15.25
N SER A 543 1.79 21.59 -15.42
CA SER A 543 1.76 20.51 -14.43
C SER A 543 2.61 20.72 -13.17
N ARG A 544 1.95 20.63 -12.00
CA ARG A 544 2.57 20.66 -10.66
C ARG A 544 2.38 19.34 -9.92
N LEU A 545 1.79 18.34 -10.57
CA LEU A 545 1.60 17.01 -10.05
C LEU A 545 2.94 16.27 -9.93
N HIS A 546 3.43 16.15 -8.69
CA HIS A 546 4.74 15.60 -8.35
C HIS A 546 4.73 14.08 -8.13
N GLY A 547 3.56 13.50 -7.86
CA GLY A 547 3.48 12.17 -7.27
C GLY A 547 2.12 11.52 -7.24
N ILE A 548 2.13 10.25 -6.85
CA ILE A 548 0.95 9.52 -6.43
C ILE A 548 1.04 9.19 -4.93
N PHE A 549 -0.11 9.06 -4.32
CA PHE A 549 -0.24 8.59 -2.96
C PHE A 549 -1.33 7.52 -2.87
N HIS A 550 -0.96 6.33 -2.49
CA HIS A 550 -1.89 5.22 -2.38
C HIS A 550 -2.37 5.10 -0.93
N TRP A 551 -3.58 5.54 -0.64
CA TRP A 551 -4.17 5.45 0.69
C TRP A 551 -5.12 4.25 0.74
N ASN A 552 -4.69 3.20 1.46
CA ASN A 552 -5.55 2.08 1.81
C ASN A 552 -5.79 2.11 3.33
N GLU A 553 -7.03 2.36 3.74
CA GLU A 553 -7.39 2.22 5.16
C GLU A 553 -7.29 0.76 5.63
N ILE A 554 -7.50 -0.16 4.68
CA ILE A 554 -7.22 -1.59 4.79
C ILE A 554 -6.47 -1.99 3.53
N VAL A 555 -5.27 -2.52 3.71
CA VAL A 555 -4.43 -3.04 2.61
C VAL A 555 -4.86 -4.47 2.24
N GLN A 556 -4.36 -5.06 1.15
CA GLN A 556 -4.71 -6.44 0.73
C GLN A 556 -6.19 -6.66 0.34
N VAL A 557 -6.91 -5.61 -0.07
CA VAL A 557 -8.34 -5.70 -0.43
C VAL A 557 -8.60 -5.70 -1.93
N SER A 558 -7.74 -5.05 -2.74
CA SER A 558 -7.96 -4.96 -4.19
C SER A 558 -6.66 -4.89 -4.99
N PRO A 559 -5.99 -6.05 -5.21
CA PRO A 559 -4.69 -6.09 -5.85
C PRO A 559 -4.65 -5.47 -7.27
N LEU A 560 -5.78 -5.44 -7.99
CA LEU A 560 -5.84 -4.76 -9.30
C LEU A 560 -5.71 -3.24 -9.16
N LEU A 561 -6.38 -2.66 -8.17
CA LEU A 561 -6.34 -1.22 -7.97
C LEU A 561 -4.97 -0.81 -7.42
N ASP A 562 -4.42 -1.61 -6.51
CA ASP A 562 -3.08 -1.40 -5.97
C ASP A 562 -2.05 -1.43 -7.12
N TYR A 563 -2.16 -2.42 -8.02
CA TYR A 563 -1.35 -2.49 -9.24
C TYR A 563 -1.59 -1.30 -10.19
N ALA A 564 -2.84 -0.95 -10.50
CA ALA A 564 -3.16 0.12 -11.44
C ALA A 564 -2.65 1.48 -10.95
N VAL A 565 -2.78 1.75 -9.65
CA VAL A 565 -2.23 2.96 -9.00
C VAL A 565 -0.71 2.97 -9.08
N ALA A 566 -0.05 1.87 -8.70
CA ALA A 566 1.41 1.77 -8.78
C ALA A 566 1.94 1.91 -10.21
N ASN A 567 1.27 1.29 -11.19
CA ASN A 567 1.62 1.33 -12.61
C ASN A 567 1.48 2.74 -13.19
N PHE A 568 0.45 3.49 -12.77
CA PHE A 568 0.25 4.86 -13.23
C PHE A 568 1.45 5.77 -12.93
N ALA A 569 2.08 5.65 -11.76
CA ALA A 569 3.26 6.46 -11.44
C ALA A 569 4.47 6.23 -12.37
N TRP A 570 4.52 5.08 -13.02
CA TRP A 570 5.61 4.69 -13.91
C TRP A 570 5.29 4.92 -15.39
N THR A 571 4.02 4.87 -15.75
CA THR A 571 3.62 4.83 -17.17
C THR A 571 2.69 5.99 -17.56
N ASP A 572 2.11 6.70 -16.59
CA ASP A 572 0.92 7.56 -16.72
C ASP A 572 -0.29 6.83 -17.37
N LYS A 573 -0.29 5.48 -17.37
CA LYS A 573 -1.38 4.66 -17.91
C LYS A 573 -2.24 4.08 -16.79
N LEU A 574 -3.55 4.25 -16.97
CA LEU A 574 -4.60 3.60 -16.19
C LEU A 574 -5.43 2.72 -17.12
N PRO A 575 -6.08 1.66 -16.59
CA PRO A 575 -7.03 0.88 -17.36
C PRO A 575 -8.04 1.78 -18.09
N GLU A 576 -8.30 1.47 -19.35
CA GLU A 576 -9.28 2.16 -20.19
C GLU A 576 -10.67 1.59 -19.96
N ASN A 577 -10.80 0.26 -19.93
CA ASN A 577 -12.08 -0.39 -19.77
C ASN A 577 -11.97 -1.73 -19.02
N ILE A 578 -12.14 -1.65 -17.70
CA ILE A 578 -12.16 -2.83 -16.82
C ILE A 578 -13.39 -3.74 -16.98
N TYR A 579 -14.35 -3.37 -17.83
CA TYR A 579 -15.56 -4.16 -18.07
C TYR A 579 -15.49 -4.98 -19.37
N ASP A 580 -14.53 -4.71 -20.24
CA ASP A 580 -14.35 -5.42 -21.49
C ASP A 580 -13.27 -6.48 -21.34
N ALA A 581 -13.71 -7.71 -21.10
CA ALA A 581 -12.80 -8.84 -20.98
C ALA A 581 -12.26 -9.31 -22.35
N ASP A 582 -12.95 -8.97 -23.46
CA ASP A 582 -12.61 -9.42 -24.81
C ASP A 582 -11.60 -8.48 -25.49
N ALA A 583 -11.57 -7.21 -25.07
CA ALA A 583 -10.60 -6.20 -25.52
C ALA A 583 -9.92 -5.49 -24.34
N PRO A 584 -9.15 -6.22 -23.51
CA PRO A 584 -8.36 -5.61 -22.45
C PRO A 584 -7.30 -4.67 -23.03
N ASP A 585 -7.02 -3.58 -22.31
CA ASP A 585 -5.83 -2.79 -22.55
C ASP A 585 -4.57 -3.49 -22.00
N GLU A 586 -3.40 -2.97 -22.35
CA GLU A 586 -2.10 -3.53 -21.93
C GLU A 586 -1.92 -3.61 -20.41
N VAL A 587 -2.58 -2.74 -19.62
CA VAL A 587 -2.46 -2.73 -18.16
C VAL A 587 -3.21 -3.92 -17.59
N LEU A 588 -4.43 -4.18 -18.07
CA LEU A 588 -5.23 -5.33 -17.67
C LEU A 588 -4.66 -6.64 -18.19
N ASP A 589 -4.21 -6.67 -19.45
CA ASP A 589 -3.55 -7.85 -20.02
C ASP A 589 -2.36 -8.26 -19.15
N TRP A 590 -1.45 -7.32 -18.89
CA TRP A 590 -0.30 -7.57 -18.04
C TRP A 590 -0.72 -8.09 -16.68
N TYR A 591 -1.69 -7.45 -16.02
CA TYR A 591 -2.12 -7.82 -14.67
C TYR A 591 -2.63 -9.26 -14.59
N PHE A 592 -3.53 -9.66 -15.48
CA PHE A 592 -4.12 -11.00 -15.42
C PHE A 592 -3.14 -12.09 -15.85
N GLU A 593 -2.28 -11.81 -16.84
CA GLU A 593 -1.22 -12.74 -17.25
C GLU A 593 -0.19 -12.94 -16.14
N HIS A 594 0.23 -11.87 -15.48
CA HIS A 594 1.24 -11.95 -14.42
C HIS A 594 0.63 -12.38 -13.10
N ARG A 595 -0.69 -12.33 -12.87
CA ARG A 595 -1.32 -12.83 -11.63
C ARG A 595 -1.76 -14.29 -11.70
N PHE A 596 -2.25 -14.72 -12.86
CA PHE A 596 -2.86 -16.05 -13.02
C PHE A 596 -2.19 -16.89 -14.12
N GLY A 597 -1.24 -16.34 -14.86
CA GLY A 597 -0.62 -16.98 -16.00
C GLY A 597 -1.42 -16.81 -17.30
N PRO A 598 -0.77 -16.84 -18.48
CA PRO A 598 -1.42 -16.58 -19.76
C PRO A 598 -2.59 -17.52 -20.09
N ALA A 599 -2.51 -18.78 -19.63
CA ALA A 599 -3.53 -19.78 -19.92
C ALA A 599 -4.88 -19.50 -19.22
N ASP A 600 -4.86 -18.80 -18.09
CA ASP A 600 -6.05 -18.57 -17.26
C ASP A 600 -6.42 -17.08 -17.14
N ALA A 601 -5.61 -16.18 -17.71
CA ALA A 601 -5.82 -14.73 -17.70
C ALA A 601 -7.21 -14.32 -18.21
N GLN A 602 -7.65 -14.88 -19.36
CA GLN A 602 -8.97 -14.55 -19.94
C GLN A 602 -10.12 -14.95 -19.01
N ALA A 603 -10.06 -16.13 -18.40
CA ALA A 603 -11.11 -16.58 -17.49
C ALA A 603 -11.24 -15.64 -16.28
N MET A 604 -10.11 -15.15 -15.78
CA MET A 604 -10.07 -14.22 -14.65
C MET A 604 -10.46 -12.78 -15.04
N ARG A 605 -10.17 -12.34 -16.26
CA ARG A 605 -10.74 -11.10 -16.83
C ARG A 605 -12.26 -11.14 -16.85
N ASP A 606 -12.83 -12.25 -17.33
CA ASP A 606 -14.28 -12.42 -17.39
C ASP A 606 -14.92 -12.34 -16.00
N VAL A 607 -14.28 -12.95 -15.00
CA VAL A 607 -14.72 -12.90 -13.59
C VAL A 607 -14.65 -11.46 -13.06
N SER A 608 -13.53 -10.77 -13.31
CA SER A 608 -13.33 -9.39 -12.89
C SER A 608 -14.33 -8.42 -13.52
N ALA A 609 -14.59 -8.55 -14.82
CA ALA A 609 -15.57 -7.75 -15.54
C ALA A 609 -16.98 -7.93 -14.95
N VAL A 610 -17.36 -9.16 -14.60
CA VAL A 610 -18.61 -9.44 -13.86
C VAL A 610 -18.58 -8.77 -12.50
N SER A 611 -17.52 -8.92 -11.72
CA SER A 611 -17.44 -8.31 -10.39
C SER A 611 -17.62 -6.79 -10.45
N CYS A 612 -16.84 -6.13 -11.28
CA CYS A 612 -16.87 -4.68 -11.38
C CYS A 612 -18.20 -4.15 -11.93
N SER A 613 -18.82 -4.84 -12.90
CA SER A 613 -20.07 -4.40 -13.52
C SER A 613 -21.30 -4.65 -12.64
N THR A 614 -21.25 -5.68 -11.81
CA THR A 614 -22.30 -6.08 -10.87
C THR A 614 -22.48 -5.05 -9.75
N PHE A 615 -21.43 -4.34 -9.38
CA PHE A 615 -21.42 -3.47 -8.20
C PHE A 615 -21.35 -1.97 -8.50
N LYS A 616 -21.83 -1.57 -9.68
CA LYS A 616 -21.88 -0.16 -10.15
C LYS A 616 -22.62 0.85 -9.25
N ARG A 617 -23.26 0.43 -8.16
CA ARG A 617 -24.01 1.31 -7.24
C ARG A 617 -23.60 1.18 -5.77
N GLY A 618 -22.43 0.59 -5.51
CA GLY A 618 -22.02 0.18 -4.17
C GLY A 618 -22.84 -1.02 -3.70
N VAL A 619 -22.19 -2.11 -3.28
CA VAL A 619 -22.85 -3.02 -2.34
C VAL A 619 -22.68 -2.35 -1.00
N PRO A 620 -23.76 -2.05 -0.26
CA PRO A 620 -23.57 -1.83 1.16
C PRO A 620 -22.88 -3.08 1.68
N THR A 621 -21.86 -2.88 2.50
CA THR A 621 -21.34 -3.94 3.35
C THR A 621 -22.47 -4.71 4.02
N MET A 622 -22.18 -5.91 4.55
CA MET A 622 -23.14 -6.78 5.25
C MET A 622 -23.98 -6.11 6.38
N ARG A 623 -23.79 -4.81 6.63
CA ARG A 623 -24.39 -3.98 7.67
C ARG A 623 -25.88 -3.67 7.52
N ILE A 624 -26.59 -4.05 6.44
CA ILE A 624 -27.99 -3.61 6.30
C ILE A 624 -28.97 -4.78 6.03
N PRO A 625 -29.61 -5.33 7.08
CA PRO A 625 -30.67 -6.35 6.97
C PRO A 625 -31.81 -5.98 6.01
N THR A 626 -32.09 -4.68 5.84
CA THR A 626 -33.16 -4.17 4.95
C THR A 626 -32.96 -4.49 3.47
N TRP A 627 -31.77 -4.95 3.08
CA TRP A 627 -31.49 -5.33 1.70
C TRP A 627 -31.94 -6.75 1.40
N TYR A 628 -32.08 -7.63 2.38
CA TYR A 628 -32.63 -8.97 2.18
C TYR A 628 -34.15 -8.97 2.12
N THR A 629 -34.81 -7.97 2.72
CA THR A 629 -36.25 -7.96 2.97
C THR A 629 -37.09 -7.34 1.85
N ARG A 630 -36.49 -6.97 0.71
CA ARG A 630 -37.23 -6.35 -0.41
C ARG A 630 -37.99 -7.42 -1.22
N PRO A 631 -39.28 -7.23 -1.53
CA PRO A 631 -40.04 -8.19 -2.33
C PRO A 631 -39.67 -8.11 -3.82
N GLY A 632 -39.24 -9.25 -4.36
CA GLY A 632 -38.97 -9.49 -5.77
C GLY A 632 -37.66 -8.88 -6.27
N ILE A 633 -37.20 -9.37 -7.43
CA ILE A 633 -36.05 -8.79 -8.15
C ILE A 633 -36.42 -8.33 -9.57
N SER A 634 -35.85 -7.19 -9.99
CA SER A 634 -36.03 -6.67 -11.35
C SER A 634 -35.32 -7.55 -12.38
N LYS A 635 -35.68 -7.40 -13.66
CA LYS A 635 -34.98 -8.09 -14.78
C LYS A 635 -33.46 -7.88 -14.75
N GLY A 636 -33.01 -6.67 -14.43
CA GLY A 636 -31.58 -6.37 -14.30
C GLY A 636 -30.90 -7.17 -13.18
N LYS A 637 -31.54 -7.30 -12.01
CA LYS A 637 -31.03 -8.13 -10.90
C LYS A 637 -31.02 -9.63 -11.25
N LYS A 638 -32.00 -10.13 -12.02
CA LYS A 638 -32.00 -11.52 -12.52
C LYS A 638 -30.80 -11.78 -13.44
N ALA A 639 -30.53 -10.86 -14.36
CA ALA A 639 -29.35 -10.93 -15.24
C ALA A 639 -28.04 -10.88 -14.43
N GLN A 640 -27.96 -9.99 -13.44
CA GLN A 640 -26.82 -9.85 -12.53
C GLN A 640 -26.57 -11.14 -11.74
N ARG A 641 -27.61 -11.77 -11.18
CA ARG A 641 -27.51 -13.08 -10.52
C ARG A 641 -26.95 -14.15 -11.45
N ALA A 642 -27.43 -14.21 -12.70
CA ALA A 642 -26.95 -15.18 -13.68
C ALA A 642 -25.47 -14.95 -14.03
N ALA A 643 -25.05 -13.69 -14.15
CA ALA A 643 -23.65 -13.32 -14.39
C ALA A 643 -22.75 -13.78 -13.22
N LEU A 644 -23.16 -13.54 -11.98
CA LEU A 644 -22.43 -14.00 -10.78
C LEU A 644 -22.23 -15.52 -10.77
N VAL A 645 -23.29 -16.28 -11.04
CA VAL A 645 -23.22 -17.76 -11.13
C VAL A 645 -22.29 -18.20 -12.27
N SER A 646 -22.34 -17.51 -13.42
CA SER A 646 -21.48 -17.80 -14.55
C SER A 646 -20.00 -17.55 -14.22
N ALA A 647 -19.69 -16.46 -13.54
CA ALA A 647 -18.33 -16.15 -13.11
C ALA A 647 -17.79 -17.17 -12.11
N LEU A 648 -18.58 -17.58 -11.11
CA LEU A 648 -18.20 -18.65 -10.18
C LEU A 648 -17.88 -19.96 -10.92
N ARG A 649 -18.67 -20.33 -11.93
CA ARG A 649 -18.39 -21.52 -12.76
C ARG A 649 -17.09 -21.39 -13.54
N LYS A 650 -16.78 -20.20 -14.06
CA LYS A 650 -15.49 -19.94 -14.73
C LYS A 650 -14.31 -20.13 -13.78
N MET A 651 -14.38 -19.60 -12.55
CA MET A 651 -13.34 -19.84 -11.54
C MET A 651 -13.17 -21.33 -11.25
N VAL A 652 -14.27 -22.04 -10.98
CA VAL A 652 -14.21 -23.50 -10.73
C VAL A 652 -13.58 -24.26 -11.90
N SER A 653 -13.78 -23.82 -13.15
CA SER A 653 -13.22 -24.48 -14.34
C SER A 653 -11.69 -24.43 -14.45
N ILE A 654 -11.04 -23.48 -13.76
CA ILE A 654 -9.57 -23.35 -13.75
C ILE A 654 -8.94 -23.85 -12.45
N LYS A 655 -9.74 -24.34 -11.48
CA LYS A 655 -9.29 -24.78 -10.16
C LYS A 655 -8.18 -25.83 -10.20
N ASP A 656 -8.24 -26.78 -11.13
CA ASP A 656 -7.25 -27.85 -11.19
C ASP A 656 -5.85 -27.34 -11.60
N ARG A 657 -5.81 -26.25 -12.37
CA ARG A 657 -4.55 -25.58 -12.75
C ARG A 657 -4.08 -24.56 -11.71
N GLN A 658 -5.02 -23.83 -11.10
CA GLN A 658 -4.72 -22.69 -10.23
C GLN A 658 -4.89 -22.97 -8.74
N GLY A 659 -5.35 -24.15 -8.33
CA GLY A 659 -5.76 -24.45 -6.96
C GLY A 659 -4.66 -24.39 -5.90
N THR A 660 -3.39 -24.34 -6.33
CA THR A 660 -2.21 -24.13 -5.48
C THR A 660 -1.70 -22.69 -5.50
N SER A 661 -2.17 -21.84 -6.43
CA SER A 661 -1.84 -20.43 -6.50
C SER A 661 -2.49 -19.68 -5.34
N THR A 662 -1.69 -18.96 -4.56
CA THR A 662 -2.19 -18.14 -3.45
C THR A 662 -3.05 -16.99 -3.97
N ALA A 663 -2.66 -16.36 -5.07
CA ALA A 663 -3.44 -15.31 -5.73
C ALA A 663 -4.82 -15.81 -6.18
N TYR A 664 -4.90 -17.00 -6.78
CA TYR A 664 -6.18 -17.59 -7.16
C TYR A 664 -7.05 -17.92 -5.93
N ARG A 665 -6.46 -18.47 -4.86
CA ARG A 665 -7.19 -18.76 -3.62
C ARG A 665 -7.72 -17.48 -2.96
N GLY A 666 -6.91 -16.43 -2.89
CA GLY A 666 -7.32 -15.12 -2.41
C GLY A 666 -8.51 -14.59 -3.21
N GLU A 667 -8.42 -14.65 -4.54
CA GLU A 667 -9.49 -14.20 -5.43
C GLU A 667 -10.76 -15.07 -5.32
N VAL A 668 -10.64 -16.39 -5.12
CA VAL A 668 -11.79 -17.27 -4.84
C VAL A 668 -12.52 -16.85 -3.57
N VAL A 669 -11.81 -16.49 -2.51
CA VAL A 669 -12.41 -15.98 -1.28
C VAL A 669 -13.04 -14.60 -1.53
N ASP A 670 -12.29 -13.68 -2.14
CA ASP A 670 -12.71 -12.29 -2.32
C ASP A 670 -13.89 -12.12 -3.28
N PHE A 671 -13.85 -12.76 -4.45
CA PHE A 671 -14.99 -12.78 -5.38
C PHE A 671 -16.09 -13.70 -4.90
N GLY A 672 -15.74 -14.88 -4.37
CA GLY A 672 -16.70 -15.90 -3.96
C GLY A 672 -17.64 -15.38 -2.89
N ARG A 673 -17.13 -14.67 -1.87
CA ARG A 673 -17.97 -14.08 -0.83
C ARG A 673 -18.97 -13.06 -1.39
N ILE A 674 -18.50 -12.22 -2.31
CA ILE A 674 -19.26 -11.17 -2.97
C ILE A 674 -20.37 -11.78 -3.84
N ALA A 675 -20.02 -12.78 -4.64
CA ALA A 675 -20.94 -13.48 -5.53
C ALA A 675 -22.00 -14.26 -4.74
N LEU A 676 -21.59 -15.04 -3.74
CA LEU A 676 -22.49 -15.85 -2.91
C LEU A 676 -23.44 -14.99 -2.08
N HIS A 677 -22.95 -13.89 -1.48
CA HIS A 677 -23.79 -12.93 -0.79
C HIS A 677 -24.81 -12.27 -1.75
N GLY A 678 -24.37 -11.89 -2.95
CA GLY A 678 -25.23 -11.33 -4.00
C GLY A 678 -26.32 -12.30 -4.46
N ILE A 679 -25.96 -13.57 -4.70
CA ILE A 679 -26.88 -14.65 -5.08
C ILE A 679 -27.90 -14.90 -3.96
N ALA A 680 -27.44 -15.07 -2.72
CA ALA A 680 -28.30 -15.28 -1.57
C ALA A 680 -29.33 -14.15 -1.43
N ARG A 681 -28.87 -12.90 -1.49
CA ARG A 681 -29.75 -11.73 -1.44
C ARG A 681 -30.80 -11.75 -2.55
N PHE A 682 -30.41 -12.01 -3.79
CA PHE A 682 -31.34 -12.00 -4.92
C PHE A 682 -32.36 -13.12 -4.85
N ASP A 683 -31.95 -14.32 -4.43
CA ASP A 683 -32.84 -15.46 -4.24
C ASP A 683 -33.82 -15.23 -3.09
N MET A 684 -33.36 -14.66 -1.96
CA MET A 684 -34.25 -14.28 -0.85
C MET A 684 -35.26 -13.22 -1.27
N GLN A 685 -34.83 -12.17 -1.98
CA GLN A 685 -35.74 -11.14 -2.48
C GLN A 685 -36.82 -11.75 -3.40
N GLU A 686 -36.44 -12.66 -4.32
CA GLU A 686 -37.41 -13.33 -5.19
C GLU A 686 -38.37 -14.22 -4.40
N ALA A 687 -37.88 -14.97 -3.40
CA ALA A 687 -38.74 -15.75 -2.51
C ALA A 687 -39.77 -14.86 -1.79
N ILE A 688 -39.35 -13.74 -1.21
CA ILE A 688 -40.25 -12.77 -0.57
C ILE A 688 -41.24 -12.18 -1.59
N GLY A 689 -40.80 -11.90 -2.82
CA GLY A 689 -41.66 -11.41 -3.89
C GLY A 689 -42.74 -12.41 -4.29
N ILE A 690 -42.40 -13.69 -4.37
CA ILE A 690 -43.35 -14.78 -4.61
C ILE A 690 -44.33 -14.85 -3.45
N ALA A 691 -43.85 -14.91 -2.20
CA ALA A 691 -44.69 -14.98 -1.01
C ALA A 691 -45.66 -13.78 -0.91
N ALA A 692 -45.21 -12.58 -1.24
CA ALA A 692 -46.01 -11.36 -1.20
C ALA A 692 -47.10 -11.30 -2.28
N ASN A 693 -46.91 -11.98 -3.42
CA ASN A 693 -47.84 -11.98 -4.55
C ASN A 693 -48.54 -13.34 -4.75
N ALA A 694 -48.30 -14.32 -3.88
CA ALA A 694 -48.76 -15.68 -4.05
C ALA A 694 -50.29 -15.75 -4.02
N SER A 695 -50.85 -16.55 -4.93
CA SER A 695 -52.27 -16.91 -4.92
C SER A 695 -52.61 -18.00 -3.89
N GLY A 696 -51.58 -18.55 -3.22
CA GLY A 696 -51.67 -19.77 -2.41
C GLY A 696 -51.60 -21.07 -3.23
N SER A 697 -51.26 -20.98 -4.53
CA SER A 697 -51.12 -22.15 -5.39
C SER A 697 -49.94 -23.06 -4.98
N ALA A 698 -50.02 -24.34 -5.32
CA ALA A 698 -48.90 -25.28 -5.13
C ALA A 698 -47.64 -24.84 -5.88
N GLN A 699 -47.80 -24.20 -7.05
CA GLN A 699 -46.70 -23.68 -7.85
C GLN A 699 -45.99 -22.50 -7.18
N ASP A 700 -46.75 -21.58 -6.57
CA ASP A 700 -46.18 -20.45 -5.82
C ASP A 700 -45.39 -20.95 -4.60
N LYS A 701 -45.92 -21.97 -3.91
CA LYS A 701 -45.24 -22.61 -2.78
C LYS A 701 -43.94 -23.31 -3.20
N GLU A 702 -43.99 -24.11 -4.27
CA GLU A 702 -42.79 -24.79 -4.81
C GLU A 702 -41.73 -23.77 -5.25
N ALA A 703 -42.14 -22.71 -5.95
CA ALA A 703 -41.23 -21.66 -6.37
C ALA A 703 -40.59 -20.94 -5.17
N PHE A 704 -41.39 -20.61 -4.13
CA PHE A 704 -40.86 -20.04 -2.89
C PHE A 704 -39.81 -20.95 -2.25
N GLU A 705 -40.12 -22.25 -2.08
CA GLU A 705 -39.21 -23.23 -1.45
C GLU A 705 -37.89 -23.34 -2.23
N ILE A 706 -37.94 -23.35 -3.57
CA ILE A 706 -36.74 -23.39 -4.42
C ILE A 706 -35.85 -22.16 -4.20
N TYR A 707 -36.41 -20.95 -4.21
CA TYR A 707 -35.62 -19.72 -4.03
C TYR A 707 -35.10 -19.57 -2.60
N ALA A 708 -35.93 -19.90 -1.59
CA ALA A 708 -35.51 -19.89 -0.20
C ALA A 708 -34.36 -20.90 0.07
N GLN A 709 -34.45 -22.10 -0.49
CA GLN A 709 -33.40 -23.10 -0.38
C GLN A 709 -32.10 -22.62 -1.04
N ARG A 710 -32.18 -22.11 -2.28
CA ARG A 710 -30.99 -21.57 -2.98
C ARG A 710 -30.31 -20.43 -2.22
N SER A 711 -31.11 -19.56 -1.59
CA SER A 711 -30.55 -18.50 -0.74
C SER A 711 -29.80 -19.08 0.45
N THR A 712 -30.38 -20.10 1.10
CA THR A 712 -29.74 -20.78 2.24
C THR A 712 -28.46 -21.50 1.81
N ASP A 713 -28.49 -22.25 0.71
CA ASP A 713 -27.33 -22.95 0.17
C ASP A 713 -26.19 -21.99 -0.17
N ALA A 714 -26.50 -20.82 -0.74
CA ALA A 714 -25.49 -19.79 -1.02
C ALA A 714 -24.86 -19.21 0.26
N LEU A 715 -25.63 -19.05 1.34
CA LEU A 715 -25.11 -18.62 2.64
C LEU A 715 -24.28 -19.70 3.35
N VAL A 716 -24.67 -20.98 3.23
CA VAL A 716 -23.86 -22.10 3.74
C VAL A 716 -22.55 -22.18 2.98
N ALA A 717 -22.57 -22.12 1.65
CA ALA A 717 -21.37 -22.10 0.82
C ALA A 717 -20.48 -20.87 1.14
N LEU A 718 -21.08 -19.73 1.47
CA LEU A 718 -20.33 -18.54 1.92
C LEU A 718 -19.63 -18.81 3.26
N ALA A 719 -20.33 -19.41 4.22
CA ALA A 719 -19.73 -19.77 5.50
C ALA A 719 -18.60 -20.80 5.34
N GLU A 720 -18.79 -21.81 4.49
CA GLU A 720 -17.76 -22.80 4.15
C GLU A 720 -16.56 -22.20 3.40
N LEU A 721 -16.77 -21.18 2.58
CA LEU A 721 -15.69 -20.47 1.87
C LEU A 721 -14.84 -19.62 2.82
N LEU A 722 -15.45 -19.04 3.86
CA LEU A 722 -14.78 -18.16 4.82
C LEU A 722 -14.09 -18.94 5.96
N ALA A 723 -14.55 -20.16 6.24
CA ALA A 723 -13.94 -21.08 7.21
C ALA A 723 -12.73 -21.79 6.59
#